data_AF-A0A5B9M9G7-F1
#
_entry.id   AF-A0A5B9M9G7-F1
#
_cell.length_a   1.000
_cell.length_b   1.000
_cell.length_c   1.000
_cell.angle_alpha   90.00
_cell.angle_beta   90.00
_cell.angle_gamma   90.00
#
_symmetry.space_group_name_H-M   'P 1'
#
loop_
_entity.id
_entity.type
_entity.pdbx_description
1 polymer ?
#
loop_
_entity_poly.entity_id
_entity_poly.type
_entity_poly.pdbx_seq_one_letter_code
_entity_poly.pdbx_strand_id
1 'polypeptide(L)'
;MNHDPTELREEEAEVRDPVEVLGEELIERRRRGDQVTTDQYARAYPELADRIRMQFPVMIALEKFKENTLSSTADPYDIEIEVPPELGDYHIVREIGRGAMGVVYEAEQQSLQRRVAVKVFPRQTLQEARKLERFARESKMAARLHHNNIVPVFGVGHHSGLHYFVMQRIKGVGLDEIIERAKSGSRPSRSSDDTLRWRFGAGSTADSGSNRSLRLARLFGRHEDDPPTIAPTGEGVGSDQDLASEMASSFVRAAGIGVQVADAIHYAHSQGVLHRDVKPSNLMIDSGGTVWVTDFGLATALQQDQPVDRNDIAGTLRFMAPEQLGGKHDTRSDLYSLGVTLYELITLQPAFVAGSKAGVVDRILHGEFEKPRSVRPRIPRDLEAIVLKAMALSPEQRYQNGRELADDLTRFINGRPVRARRIGSIGRMVRWARRDPLAASLVGTLAVVIGTSFVLVSSKWREAVEERQRAESNLIVALESMDQILGRFTSSWMARPTDLEIGPEDAAPGDSVPADLAPGELQMLVSDHSASLMEDAIRFYDRFAVDNAPSPRLMRDTARVHQRAGDIYQRLGKYAKAEHAYVRCLAILNQQDATDDTSLVLTKAKVLNQLGLVKYATSRFPEAERVFLKARDVLAQQTHRGEPACQAELARTFSNLGQSQWLMFHHEDARRSHRRAVSILESLVEWEPENPGYQLALARAYRAYYPFASNRNSNERESVKSAGIAILDELVIEHPHVPDYQCELAEMLTATVQRFRWTGNNRDQIAQLERGIKIARQLSQAYPAIPRYKVTLADALKAMGDLVDRSDPIAAATYLNEAIEIFRSLTGNFPDVPAYHFLCAMALREHSQSRFRIEQFAESQLSALQGVEELEVYVRLRPGNRIAWGMLARLHDQVAAASMSMNEAEDAETARAKAQEIRERWGPSRRR
;
A
#
# COMPACT_ATOMS: atom_id res chain seq x y z
N MET A 1 10.90 -74.33 -39.53
CA MET A 1 9.75 -74.85 -40.29
C MET A 1 8.54 -74.07 -39.86
N ASN A 2 7.87 -73.45 -40.83
CA ASN A 2 6.68 -72.62 -40.68
C ASN A 2 5.51 -73.42 -40.06
N HIS A 3 4.74 -72.79 -39.18
CA HIS A 3 3.31 -72.67 -39.37
C HIS A 3 2.76 -71.46 -38.60
N ASP A 4 2.01 -70.66 -39.35
CA ASP A 4 1.20 -69.51 -38.97
C ASP A 4 0.05 -69.93 -38.03
N PRO A 5 -0.39 -69.03 -37.13
CA PRO A 5 -1.82 -68.75 -37.11
C PRO A 5 -2.12 -67.25 -36.90
N THR A 6 -2.69 -66.64 -37.94
CA THR A 6 -3.77 -65.66 -37.81
C THR A 6 -4.86 -66.20 -36.90
N GLU A 7 -4.97 -65.67 -35.69
CA GLU A 7 -6.23 -65.35 -34.98
C GLU A 7 -5.90 -64.84 -33.57
N LEU A 8 -6.69 -63.86 -33.11
CA LEU A 8 -6.77 -63.27 -31.77
C LEU A 8 -5.89 -62.02 -31.49
N ARG A 9 -6.40 -60.85 -31.88
CA ARG A 9 -6.92 -59.81 -30.95
C ARG A 9 -7.29 -58.54 -31.72
N GLU A 10 -8.56 -58.48 -32.15
CA GLU A 10 -9.28 -57.21 -32.25
C GLU A 10 -9.63 -56.80 -30.81
N GLU A 11 -8.81 -55.94 -30.20
CA GLU A 11 -9.18 -55.16 -29.02
C GLU A 11 -9.13 -53.67 -29.40
N GLU A 12 -10.20 -52.99 -29.04
CA GLU A 12 -10.59 -51.60 -29.35
C GLU A 12 -9.42 -50.61 -29.37
N ALA A 13 -9.04 -50.14 -30.57
CA ALA A 13 -8.16 -48.99 -30.73
C ALA A 13 -8.97 -47.70 -30.45
N GLU A 14 -8.88 -47.21 -29.22
CA GLU A 14 -9.38 -45.90 -28.78
C GLU A 14 -8.79 -44.81 -29.70
N VAL A 15 -9.63 -44.18 -30.53
CA VAL A 15 -9.22 -43.11 -31.45
C VAL A 15 -8.79 -41.89 -30.62
N ARG A 16 -7.49 -41.76 -30.36
CA ARG A 16 -6.92 -40.63 -29.61
C ARG A 16 -7.11 -39.32 -30.37
N ASP A 17 -7.43 -38.26 -29.62
CA ASP A 17 -7.70 -36.93 -30.19
C ASP A 17 -6.44 -36.36 -30.86
N PRO A 18 -6.51 -35.92 -32.13
CA PRO A 18 -5.37 -35.33 -32.83
C PRO A 18 -4.73 -34.15 -32.09
N VAL A 19 -5.51 -33.35 -31.35
CA VAL A 19 -4.98 -32.21 -30.58
C VAL A 19 -4.18 -32.69 -29.37
N GLU A 20 -4.58 -33.82 -28.77
CA GLU A 20 -3.88 -34.42 -27.62
C GLU A 20 -2.52 -34.97 -28.05
N VAL A 21 -2.45 -35.68 -29.18
CA VAL A 21 -1.18 -36.19 -29.75
C VAL A 21 -0.22 -35.06 -30.08
N LEU A 22 -0.71 -33.97 -30.69
CA LEU A 22 0.10 -32.79 -31.00
C LEU A 22 0.54 -32.03 -29.73
N GLY A 23 -0.31 -32.00 -28.70
CA GLY A 23 0.00 -31.40 -27.41
C GLY A 23 1.07 -32.17 -26.64
N GLU A 24 1.05 -33.51 -26.70
CA GLU A 24 2.09 -34.38 -26.15
C GLU A 24 3.43 -34.19 -26.89
N GLU A 25 3.40 -34.09 -28.22
CA GLU A 25 4.60 -33.81 -29.03
C GLU A 25 5.21 -32.43 -28.69
N LEU A 26 4.38 -31.40 -28.52
CA LEU A 26 4.82 -30.06 -28.11
C LEU A 26 5.53 -30.11 -26.74
N ILE A 27 4.97 -30.83 -25.78
CA ILE A 27 5.56 -31.00 -24.44
C ILE A 27 6.92 -31.70 -24.54
N GLU A 28 6.99 -32.78 -25.33
CA GLU A 28 8.23 -33.57 -25.49
C GLU A 28 9.35 -32.77 -26.19
N ARG A 29 9.01 -31.94 -27.19
CA ARG A 29 9.99 -31.03 -27.82
C ARG A 29 10.49 -29.96 -26.86
N ARG A 30 9.59 -29.41 -26.02
CA ARG A 30 9.99 -28.45 -24.98
C ARG A 30 10.89 -29.07 -23.92
N ARG A 31 10.67 -30.32 -23.52
CA ARG A 31 11.58 -31.06 -22.61
C ARG A 31 12.99 -31.20 -23.17
N ARG A 32 13.15 -31.28 -24.50
CA ARG A 32 14.44 -31.33 -25.18
C ARG A 32 15.11 -29.96 -25.36
N GLY A 33 14.47 -28.89 -24.91
CA GLY A 33 14.99 -27.52 -24.95
C GLY A 33 14.54 -26.70 -26.17
N ASP A 34 13.64 -27.22 -27.01
CA ASP A 34 13.18 -26.49 -28.20
C ASP A 34 12.22 -25.36 -27.82
N GLN A 35 12.46 -24.13 -28.32
CA GLN A 35 11.59 -22.96 -28.10
C GLN A 35 10.36 -22.94 -29.02
N VAL A 36 9.58 -24.03 -29.03
CA VAL A 36 8.36 -24.11 -29.85
C VAL A 36 7.18 -23.47 -29.11
N THR A 37 6.35 -22.71 -29.84
CA THR A 37 5.23 -21.93 -29.31
C THR A 37 3.88 -22.46 -29.78
N THR A 38 2.83 -22.24 -28.99
CA THR A 38 1.44 -22.61 -29.34
C THR A 38 1.01 -22.04 -30.69
N ASP A 39 1.41 -20.80 -31.00
CA ASP A 39 1.09 -20.16 -32.27
C ASP A 39 1.80 -20.81 -33.48
N GLN A 40 2.96 -21.43 -33.30
CA GLN A 40 3.63 -22.18 -34.38
C GLN A 40 2.84 -23.44 -34.74
N TYR A 41 2.30 -24.16 -33.76
CA TYR A 41 1.44 -25.32 -34.01
C TYR A 41 0.08 -24.92 -34.57
N ALA A 42 -0.53 -23.84 -34.08
CA ALA A 42 -1.80 -23.33 -34.62
C ALA A 42 -1.68 -22.86 -36.08
N ARG A 43 -0.49 -22.42 -36.52
CA ARG A 43 -0.21 -22.11 -37.93
C ARG A 43 0.09 -23.35 -38.77
N ALA A 44 0.70 -24.37 -38.19
CA ALA A 44 1.04 -25.62 -38.86
C ALA A 44 -0.19 -26.54 -39.07
N TYR A 45 -1.21 -26.42 -38.20
CA TYR A 45 -2.45 -27.20 -38.26
C TYR A 45 -3.68 -26.26 -38.22
N PRO A 46 -4.02 -25.59 -39.35
CA PRO A 46 -5.07 -24.58 -39.39
C PRO A 46 -6.46 -25.11 -39.00
N GLU A 47 -6.79 -26.36 -39.36
CA GLU A 47 -8.07 -26.99 -38.98
C GLU A 47 -8.24 -27.23 -37.47
N LEU A 48 -7.15 -27.27 -36.71
CA LEU A 48 -7.14 -27.47 -35.26
C LEU A 48 -6.74 -26.21 -34.48
N ALA A 49 -6.53 -25.08 -35.17
CA ALA A 49 -5.90 -23.88 -34.62
C ALA A 49 -6.60 -23.33 -33.37
N ASP A 50 -7.93 -23.30 -33.35
CA ASP A 50 -8.70 -22.78 -32.21
C ASP A 50 -8.62 -23.72 -31.00
N ARG A 51 -8.68 -25.03 -31.25
CA ARG A 51 -8.52 -26.07 -30.22
C ARG A 51 -7.10 -26.07 -29.65
N ILE A 52 -6.09 -25.93 -30.51
CA ILE A 52 -4.67 -25.80 -30.12
C ILE A 52 -4.44 -24.55 -29.27
N ARG A 53 -4.94 -23.39 -29.70
CA ARG A 53 -4.80 -22.14 -28.92
C ARG A 53 -5.50 -22.19 -27.57
N MET A 54 -6.56 -22.99 -27.45
CA MET A 54 -7.28 -23.16 -26.19
C MET A 54 -6.63 -24.20 -25.26
N GLN A 55 -6.25 -25.37 -25.78
CA GLN A 55 -5.81 -26.51 -24.97
C GLN A 55 -4.29 -26.50 -24.69
N PHE A 56 -3.44 -26.06 -25.62
CA PHE A 56 -1.98 -26.11 -25.43
C PHE A 56 -1.48 -25.22 -24.30
N PRO A 57 -1.97 -23.98 -24.09
CA PRO A 57 -1.55 -23.18 -22.94
C PRO A 57 -1.87 -23.85 -21.61
N VAL A 58 -3.01 -24.56 -21.54
CA VAL A 58 -3.41 -25.35 -20.36
C VAL A 58 -2.49 -26.57 -20.17
N MET A 59 -2.18 -27.31 -21.24
CA MET A 59 -1.26 -28.44 -21.19
C MET A 59 0.17 -28.01 -20.81
N ILE A 60 0.66 -26.88 -21.34
CA ILE A 60 1.95 -26.27 -20.96
C ILE A 60 1.94 -25.83 -19.49
N ALA A 61 0.85 -25.21 -19.03
CA ALA A 61 0.72 -24.84 -17.63
C ALA A 61 0.78 -26.08 -16.74
N LEU A 62 0.00 -27.11 -17.05
CA LEU A 62 -0.01 -28.39 -16.33
C LEU A 62 1.35 -29.11 -16.36
N GLU A 63 2.12 -28.99 -17.44
CA GLU A 63 3.47 -29.57 -17.53
C GLU A 63 4.49 -28.79 -16.71
N LYS A 64 4.44 -27.45 -16.69
CA LYS A 64 5.26 -26.65 -15.76
C LYS A 64 4.94 -26.96 -14.29
N PHE A 65 3.67 -27.25 -14.00
CA PHE A 65 3.25 -27.76 -12.70
C PHE A 65 3.84 -29.17 -12.39
N LYS A 66 4.03 -30.03 -13.41
CA LYS A 66 4.69 -31.35 -13.28
C LYS A 66 6.22 -31.28 -13.19
N GLU A 67 6.89 -30.37 -13.89
CA GLU A 67 8.36 -30.21 -13.79
C GLU A 67 8.79 -29.79 -12.37
N ASN A 68 7.97 -28.97 -11.69
CA ASN A 68 8.10 -28.68 -10.26
C ASN A 68 7.82 -29.90 -9.34
N THR A 69 7.39 -31.03 -9.90
CA THR A 69 7.05 -32.28 -9.17
C THR A 69 8.13 -33.36 -9.25
N LEU A 70 9.06 -33.30 -10.22
CA LEU A 70 10.03 -34.38 -10.47
C LEU A 70 11.29 -34.34 -9.57
N SER A 71 11.32 -33.50 -8.53
CA SER A 71 12.40 -33.47 -7.54
C SER A 71 12.13 -34.30 -6.27
N SER A 72 11.07 -35.09 -6.19
CA SER A 72 10.80 -35.95 -5.03
C SER A 72 10.42 -37.37 -5.46
N THR A 73 11.32 -38.33 -5.22
CA THR A 73 11.14 -39.77 -5.47
C THR A 73 10.58 -40.51 -4.23
N ALA A 74 9.75 -39.87 -3.42
CA ALA A 74 9.16 -40.50 -2.23
C ALA A 74 7.64 -40.71 -2.40
N ASP A 75 7.17 -41.86 -1.91
CA ASP A 75 5.77 -42.28 -1.95
C ASP A 75 4.86 -41.25 -1.22
N PRO A 76 3.82 -40.66 -1.84
CA PRO A 76 3.20 -39.42 -1.34
C PRO A 76 2.24 -39.59 -0.15
N TYR A 77 1.97 -40.82 0.28
CA TYR A 77 1.13 -41.11 1.46
C TYR A 77 1.93 -41.16 2.78
N ASP A 78 3.27 -41.14 2.71
CA ASP A 78 4.19 -41.17 3.86
C ASP A 78 4.74 -39.77 4.21
N ILE A 79 3.87 -38.75 4.24
CA ILE A 79 4.23 -37.52 4.97
C ILE A 79 4.03 -37.82 6.47
N GLU A 80 5.02 -38.47 7.09
CA GLU A 80 5.18 -38.49 8.53
C GLU A 80 5.48 -37.05 8.98
N ILE A 81 4.43 -36.32 9.35
CA ILE A 81 4.59 -35.08 10.09
C ILE A 81 4.84 -35.50 11.54
N GLU A 82 6.11 -35.50 11.96
CA GLU A 82 6.47 -35.57 13.38
C GLU A 82 6.00 -34.29 14.07
N VAL A 83 4.78 -34.34 14.61
CA VAL A 83 4.24 -33.27 15.45
C VAL A 83 4.63 -33.55 16.89
N PRO A 84 5.31 -32.63 17.59
CA PRO A 84 5.62 -32.81 19.00
C PRO A 84 4.32 -32.96 19.82
N PRO A 85 4.34 -33.69 20.96
CA PRO A 85 3.19 -33.81 21.86
C PRO A 85 2.65 -32.44 22.33
N GLU A 86 3.53 -31.44 22.37
CA GLU A 86 3.21 -30.05 22.65
C GLU A 86 3.62 -29.17 21.47
N LEU A 87 2.65 -28.45 20.91
CA LEU A 87 2.84 -27.50 19.82
C LEU A 87 2.51 -26.09 20.33
N GLY A 88 3.47 -25.43 20.98
CA GLY A 88 3.22 -24.18 21.69
C GLY A 88 2.28 -24.39 22.89
N ASP A 89 1.17 -23.64 22.96
CA ASP A 89 0.13 -23.74 24.00
C ASP A 89 -0.86 -24.92 23.80
N TYR A 90 -0.58 -25.80 22.82
CA TYR A 90 -1.51 -26.85 22.39
C TYR A 90 -0.94 -28.24 22.62
N HIS A 91 -1.57 -29.00 23.51
CA HIS A 91 -1.25 -30.41 23.72
C HIS A 91 -2.01 -31.29 22.71
N ILE A 92 -1.28 -31.99 21.84
CA ILE A 92 -1.85 -32.82 20.77
C ILE A 92 -2.42 -34.09 21.38
N VAL A 93 -3.70 -34.37 21.09
CA VAL A 93 -4.43 -35.53 21.63
C VAL A 93 -4.44 -36.68 20.64
N ARG A 94 -4.89 -36.41 19.41
CA ARG A 94 -4.99 -37.40 18.33
C ARG A 94 -5.19 -36.73 16.97
N GLU A 95 -4.82 -37.43 15.91
CA GLU A 95 -5.20 -37.05 14.54
C GLU A 95 -6.72 -37.21 14.33
N ILE A 96 -7.34 -36.24 13.66
CA ILE A 96 -8.78 -36.23 13.35
C ILE A 96 -9.09 -36.12 11.86
N GLY A 97 -8.10 -35.79 11.03
CA GLY A 97 -8.25 -35.78 9.58
C GLY A 97 -6.94 -35.47 8.89
N ARG A 98 -6.76 -35.99 7.67
CA ARG A 98 -5.57 -35.80 6.84
C ARG A 98 -6.02 -35.46 5.43
N GLY A 99 -5.39 -34.44 4.83
CA GLY A 99 -5.65 -34.05 3.46
C GLY A 99 -4.38 -33.59 2.76
N ALA A 100 -4.48 -33.28 1.47
CA ALA A 100 -3.36 -32.90 0.60
C ALA A 100 -2.51 -31.74 1.12
N MET A 101 -3.11 -30.83 1.89
CA MET A 101 -2.44 -29.61 2.38
C MET A 101 -1.93 -29.72 3.82
N GLY A 102 -2.19 -30.81 4.54
CA GLY A 102 -1.75 -30.96 5.93
C GLY A 102 -2.60 -31.91 6.76
N VAL A 103 -2.21 -32.05 8.03
CA VAL A 103 -2.85 -32.95 8.99
C VAL A 103 -3.56 -32.15 10.07
N VAL A 104 -4.77 -32.54 10.41
CA VAL A 104 -5.61 -31.92 11.44
C VAL A 104 -5.62 -32.78 12.69
N TYR A 105 -5.25 -32.18 13.81
CA TYR A 105 -5.20 -32.79 15.13
C TYR A 105 -6.27 -32.21 16.04
N GLU A 106 -6.85 -33.05 16.89
CA GLU A 106 -7.52 -32.60 18.10
C GLU A 106 -6.44 -32.26 19.13
N ALA A 107 -6.50 -31.05 19.69
CA ALA A 107 -5.57 -30.59 20.71
C ALA A 107 -6.31 -29.94 21.88
N GLU A 108 -5.67 -29.89 23.03
CA GLU A 108 -6.13 -29.15 24.21
C GLU A 108 -5.28 -27.91 24.39
N GLN A 109 -5.92 -26.73 24.34
CA GLN A 109 -5.26 -25.47 24.62
C GLN A 109 -5.09 -25.33 26.13
N GLN A 110 -3.85 -25.32 26.61
CA GLN A 110 -3.54 -25.38 28.04
C GLN A 110 -3.99 -24.10 28.76
N SER A 111 -3.71 -22.93 28.20
CA SER A 111 -4.05 -21.63 28.80
C SER A 111 -5.55 -21.41 29.05
N LEU A 112 -6.41 -21.98 28.19
CA LEU A 112 -7.86 -21.77 28.22
C LEU A 112 -8.66 -23.04 28.55
N GLN A 113 -7.98 -24.17 28.79
CA GLN A 113 -8.57 -25.49 29.07
C GLN A 113 -9.71 -25.85 28.11
N ARG A 114 -9.47 -25.71 26.80
CA ARG A 114 -10.47 -25.99 25.76
C ARG A 114 -9.93 -26.89 24.66
N ARG A 115 -10.82 -27.71 24.08
CA ARG A 115 -10.50 -28.57 22.93
C ARG A 115 -10.63 -27.80 21.62
N VAL A 116 -9.58 -27.85 20.81
CA VAL A 116 -9.47 -27.16 19.51
C VAL A 116 -9.07 -28.15 18.43
N ALA A 117 -9.24 -27.74 17.16
CA ALA A 117 -8.68 -28.43 16.02
C ALA A 117 -7.46 -27.63 15.53
N VAL A 118 -6.33 -28.30 15.33
CA VAL A 118 -5.07 -27.69 14.90
C VAL A 118 -4.66 -28.32 13.59
N LYS A 119 -4.63 -27.54 12.51
CA LYS A 119 -4.18 -28.00 11.19
C LYS A 119 -2.72 -27.59 11.00
N VAL A 120 -1.87 -28.58 10.80
CA VAL A 120 -0.41 -28.47 10.72
C VAL A 120 0.02 -28.65 9.26
N PHE A 121 0.87 -27.75 8.78
CA PHE A 121 1.41 -27.78 7.42
C PHE A 121 2.83 -28.37 7.42
N PRO A 122 3.18 -29.24 6.44
CA PRO A 122 4.54 -29.76 6.30
C PRO A 122 5.56 -28.64 6.09
N ARG A 123 6.79 -28.82 6.61
CA ARG A 123 7.90 -27.84 6.46
C ARG A 123 8.23 -27.52 4.99
N GLN A 124 8.05 -28.49 4.10
CA GLN A 124 8.35 -28.37 2.67
C GLN A 124 7.36 -27.45 1.93
N THR A 125 6.14 -27.27 2.47
CA THR A 125 5.04 -26.52 1.86
C THR A 125 5.26 -25.00 1.87
N LEU A 126 6.09 -24.48 2.78
CA LEU A 126 6.23 -23.05 3.07
C LEU A 126 7.67 -22.50 2.92
N GLN A 127 8.55 -23.17 2.17
CA GLN A 127 9.98 -22.81 2.07
C GLN A 127 10.29 -21.50 1.34
N GLU A 128 9.36 -20.96 0.54
CA GLU A 128 9.57 -19.69 -0.18
C GLU A 128 8.97 -18.50 0.58
N ALA A 129 9.75 -17.43 0.76
CA ALA A 129 9.33 -16.22 1.47
C ALA A 129 8.00 -15.64 0.97
N ARG A 130 7.74 -15.70 -0.35
CA ARG A 130 6.47 -15.23 -0.95
C ARG A 130 5.26 -16.08 -0.56
N LYS A 131 5.43 -17.40 -0.41
CA LYS A 131 4.35 -18.32 0.03
C LYS A 131 4.03 -18.09 1.50
N LEU A 132 5.05 -17.86 2.33
CA LEU A 132 4.89 -17.58 3.76
C LEU A 132 4.15 -16.25 4.01
N GLU A 133 4.51 -15.19 3.29
CA GLU A 133 3.81 -13.90 3.37
C GLU A 133 2.35 -14.00 2.92
N ARG A 134 2.08 -14.74 1.83
CA ARG A 134 0.71 -14.96 1.35
C ARG A 134 -0.09 -15.81 2.34
N PHE A 135 0.49 -16.88 2.87
CA PHE A 135 -0.11 -17.72 3.91
C PHE A 135 -0.47 -16.91 5.16
N ALA A 136 0.42 -16.04 5.64
CA ALA A 136 0.17 -15.16 6.77
C ALA A 136 -0.96 -14.15 6.48
N ARG A 137 -1.01 -13.60 5.25
CA ARG A 137 -2.04 -12.66 4.82
C ARG A 137 -3.42 -13.33 4.73
N GLU A 138 -3.51 -14.47 4.05
CA GLU A 138 -4.78 -15.20 3.86
C GLU A 138 -5.30 -15.77 5.19
N SER A 139 -4.40 -16.23 6.07
CA SER A 139 -4.78 -16.69 7.41
C SER A 139 -5.33 -15.57 8.30
N LYS A 140 -4.74 -14.36 8.25
CA LYS A 140 -5.26 -13.18 8.97
C LYS A 140 -6.63 -12.75 8.46
N MET A 141 -6.90 -12.88 7.16
CA MET A 141 -8.21 -12.58 6.58
C MET A 141 -9.26 -13.61 7.00
N ALA A 142 -8.93 -14.91 6.97
CA ALA A 142 -9.82 -15.97 7.42
C ALA A 142 -10.17 -15.85 8.92
N ALA A 143 -9.22 -15.42 9.77
CA ALA A 143 -9.44 -15.20 11.20
C ALA A 143 -10.43 -14.07 11.55
N ARG A 144 -10.72 -13.17 10.61
CA ARG A 144 -11.71 -12.09 10.80
C ARG A 144 -13.15 -12.53 10.51
N LEU A 145 -13.35 -13.73 9.97
CA LEU A 145 -14.68 -14.21 9.61
C LEU A 145 -15.40 -14.75 10.85
N HIS A 146 -16.51 -14.12 11.20
CA HIS A 146 -17.39 -14.54 12.29
C HIS A 146 -18.81 -14.76 11.77
N HIS A 147 -19.14 -16.03 11.51
CA HIS A 147 -20.44 -16.42 10.98
C HIS A 147 -20.89 -17.76 11.57
N ASN A 148 -22.21 -17.94 11.73
CA ASN A 148 -22.80 -19.15 12.33
C ASN A 148 -22.50 -20.44 11.54
N ASN A 149 -22.09 -20.32 10.28
CA ASN A 149 -21.80 -21.42 9.37
C ASN A 149 -20.35 -21.41 8.85
N ILE A 150 -19.46 -20.61 9.44
CA ILE A 150 -18.01 -20.61 9.11
C ILE A 150 -17.27 -21.06 10.36
N VAL A 151 -16.34 -22.02 10.23
CA VAL A 151 -15.55 -22.46 11.39
C VAL A 151 -14.68 -21.31 11.88
N PRO A 152 -14.84 -20.87 13.15
CA PRO A 152 -14.01 -19.81 13.71
C PRO A 152 -12.55 -20.25 13.79
N VAL A 153 -11.66 -19.40 13.29
CA VAL A 153 -10.21 -19.53 13.45
C VAL A 153 -9.80 -18.74 14.69
N PHE A 154 -9.18 -19.41 15.65
CA PHE A 154 -8.74 -18.81 16.91
C PHE A 154 -7.34 -18.20 16.83
N GLY A 155 -6.51 -18.65 15.90
CA GLY A 155 -5.18 -18.08 15.71
C GLY A 155 -4.31 -18.88 14.76
N VAL A 156 -3.14 -18.32 14.46
CA VAL A 156 -2.07 -18.98 13.73
C VAL A 156 -0.80 -18.98 14.57
N GLY A 157 0.02 -20.01 14.41
CA GLY A 157 1.26 -20.17 15.14
C GLY A 157 2.36 -20.76 14.29
N HIS A 158 3.57 -20.62 14.81
CA HIS A 158 4.76 -21.27 14.30
C HIS A 158 5.54 -21.82 15.47
N HIS A 159 5.78 -23.13 15.49
CA HIS A 159 6.51 -23.80 16.55
C HIS A 159 7.32 -24.96 15.97
N SER A 160 8.59 -25.07 16.38
CA SER A 160 9.49 -26.13 15.90
C SER A 160 9.53 -26.25 14.37
N GLY A 161 9.57 -25.12 13.65
CA GLY A 161 9.61 -25.10 12.18
C GLY A 161 8.28 -25.48 11.50
N LEU A 162 7.24 -25.82 12.26
CA LEU A 162 5.91 -26.16 11.73
C LEU A 162 5.00 -24.94 11.83
N HIS A 163 4.34 -24.62 10.73
CA HIS A 163 3.25 -23.66 10.72
C HIS A 163 1.95 -24.39 10.99
N TYR A 164 1.09 -23.78 11.80
CA TYR A 164 -0.21 -24.34 12.11
C TYR A 164 -1.24 -23.23 12.28
N PHE A 165 -2.50 -23.58 12.04
CA PHE A 165 -3.62 -22.74 12.45
C PHE A 165 -4.57 -23.50 13.36
N VAL A 166 -5.20 -22.76 14.24
CA VAL A 166 -6.03 -23.26 15.32
C VAL A 166 -7.45 -22.80 15.07
N MET A 167 -8.39 -23.73 15.08
CA MET A 167 -9.79 -23.48 14.77
C MET A 167 -10.71 -24.22 15.74
N GLN A 168 -11.98 -23.85 15.73
CA GLN A 168 -13.00 -24.56 16.49
C GLN A 168 -13.06 -26.03 16.07
N ARG A 169 -13.00 -26.94 17.05
CA ARG A 169 -13.28 -28.35 16.81
C ARG A 169 -14.78 -28.55 16.57
N ILE A 170 -15.15 -28.98 15.37
CA ILE A 170 -16.51 -29.38 15.04
C ILE A 170 -16.67 -30.88 15.25
N LYS A 171 -17.67 -31.28 16.05
CA LYS A 171 -18.07 -32.67 16.21
C LYS A 171 -19.07 -33.03 15.12
N GLY A 172 -18.56 -33.39 13.94
CA GLY A 172 -19.36 -33.66 12.74
C GLY A 172 -18.65 -34.54 11.74
N VAL A 173 -19.28 -34.74 10.58
CA VAL A 173 -18.74 -35.50 9.44
C VAL A 173 -18.71 -34.62 8.18
N GLY A 174 -17.78 -34.88 7.27
CA GLY A 174 -17.71 -34.21 5.97
C GLY A 174 -18.88 -34.61 5.06
N LEU A 175 -19.29 -33.73 4.15
CA LEU A 175 -20.35 -34.05 3.19
C LEU A 175 -19.92 -35.09 2.15
N ASP A 176 -18.64 -35.17 1.84
CA ASP A 176 -18.04 -36.23 1.02
C ASP A 176 -18.30 -37.62 1.60
N GLU A 177 -18.08 -37.79 2.91
CA GLU A 177 -18.36 -39.06 3.60
C GLU A 177 -19.86 -39.38 3.58
N ILE A 178 -20.73 -38.37 3.68
CA ILE A 178 -22.18 -38.56 3.57
C ILE A 178 -22.57 -39.02 2.17
N ILE A 179 -21.96 -38.46 1.13
CA ILE A 179 -22.20 -38.87 -0.26
C ILE A 179 -21.75 -40.32 -0.45
N GLU A 180 -20.58 -40.71 0.04
CA GLU A 180 -20.07 -42.09 -0.07
C GLU A 180 -20.90 -43.09 0.73
N ARG A 181 -21.33 -42.74 1.95
CA ARG A 181 -22.26 -43.56 2.75
C ARG A 181 -23.62 -43.72 2.06
N ALA A 182 -24.11 -42.68 1.38
CA ALA A 182 -25.36 -42.74 0.62
C ALA A 182 -25.23 -43.60 -0.66
N LYS A 183 -24.05 -43.64 -1.30
CA LYS A 183 -23.76 -44.51 -2.45
C LYS A 183 -23.63 -46.00 -2.06
N SER A 184 -22.96 -46.28 -0.95
CA SER A 184 -22.61 -47.64 -0.50
C SER A 184 -23.70 -48.41 0.25
N GLY A 185 -24.83 -47.76 0.59
CA GLY A 185 -25.99 -48.41 1.22
C GLY A 185 -25.73 -49.06 2.58
N SER A 186 -24.59 -48.82 3.22
CA SER A 186 -24.13 -49.55 4.41
C SER A 186 -24.74 -49.00 5.71
N ARG A 187 -25.30 -49.89 6.56
CA ARG A 187 -25.74 -49.58 7.94
C ARG A 187 -24.52 -49.46 8.88
N PRO A 188 -24.58 -48.61 9.93
CA PRO A 188 -23.40 -48.25 10.71
C PRO A 188 -22.77 -49.44 11.47
N SER A 189 -21.46 -49.64 11.34
CA SER A 189 -20.66 -50.52 12.20
C SER A 189 -20.33 -49.83 13.53
N ARG A 190 -20.44 -50.58 14.63
CA ARG A 190 -20.17 -50.13 16.00
C ARG A 190 -18.67 -49.86 16.23
N SER A 191 -18.29 -48.61 16.50
CA SER A 191 -17.14 -48.29 17.38
C SER A 191 -17.29 -46.92 18.06
N SER A 192 -17.40 -46.98 19.38
CA SER A 192 -17.18 -45.99 20.45
C SER A 192 -16.95 -44.50 20.12
N ASP A 193 -18.01 -43.75 19.80
CA ASP A 193 -18.38 -42.50 20.50
C ASP A 193 -19.85 -42.15 20.16
N ASP A 194 -20.74 -42.31 21.13
CA ASP A 194 -22.20 -42.46 20.94
C ASP A 194 -22.95 -41.11 20.85
N THR A 195 -22.68 -40.29 19.82
CA THR A 195 -23.37 -38.98 19.65
C THR A 195 -23.94 -38.64 18.27
N LEU A 196 -23.83 -39.51 17.26
CA LEU A 196 -24.38 -39.26 15.91
C LEU A 196 -25.32 -40.39 15.46
N ARG A 197 -26.54 -40.39 16.00
CA ARG A 197 -27.60 -41.32 15.58
C ARG A 197 -28.37 -40.75 14.38
N TRP A 198 -27.78 -40.80 13.19
CA TRP A 198 -28.48 -40.55 11.92
C TRP A 198 -29.02 -41.89 11.39
N ARG A 199 -30.33 -42.15 11.52
CA ARG A 199 -30.99 -43.38 11.00
C ARG A 199 -31.63 -43.09 9.64
N PHE A 200 -31.15 -43.78 8.61
CA PHE A 200 -31.95 -44.08 7.41
C PHE A 200 -32.86 -45.30 7.71
N GLY A 201 -34.18 -45.13 7.56
CA GLY A 201 -35.25 -46.15 7.45
C GLY A 201 -35.29 -47.42 8.34
N ALA A 202 -36.32 -47.51 9.20
CA ALA A 202 -37.21 -48.69 9.47
C ALA A 202 -37.90 -48.54 10.85
N GLY A 203 -39.24 -48.63 10.86
CA GLY A 203 -40.12 -48.24 11.98
C GLY A 203 -40.41 -49.28 13.06
N SER A 204 -41.27 -48.82 14.00
CA SER A 204 -41.97 -49.53 15.11
C SER A 204 -41.06 -49.99 16.27
N THR A 205 -41.31 -49.73 17.57
CA THR A 205 -42.54 -49.55 18.35
C THR A 205 -42.32 -48.61 19.56
N ALA A 206 -43.38 -47.86 19.91
CA ALA A 206 -43.76 -47.36 21.25
C ALA A 206 -42.72 -46.61 22.11
N ASP A 207 -42.82 -45.28 22.18
CA ASP A 207 -43.41 -44.63 23.37
C ASP A 207 -43.93 -43.23 23.02
N SER A 208 -44.99 -42.89 23.74
CA SER A 208 -45.96 -41.82 23.60
C SER A 208 -45.42 -40.39 23.74
N GLY A 209 -46.13 -39.44 23.09
CA GLY A 209 -46.20 -38.07 23.60
C GLY A 209 -45.78 -36.94 22.65
N SER A 210 -46.75 -36.47 21.86
CA SER A 210 -46.95 -35.08 21.37
C SER A 210 -45.83 -34.29 20.63
N ASN A 211 -46.26 -33.68 19.52
CA ASN A 211 -45.68 -32.52 18.83
C ASN A 211 -44.33 -32.67 18.10
N ARG A 212 -44.38 -33.16 16.86
CA ARG A 212 -43.28 -33.05 15.88
C ARG A 212 -43.49 -32.00 14.77
N SER A 213 -44.57 -31.24 14.80
CA SER A 213 -44.91 -30.21 13.80
C SER A 213 -44.61 -28.76 14.22
N LEU A 214 -43.96 -28.53 15.38
CA LEU A 214 -43.79 -27.18 15.97
C LEU A 214 -42.34 -26.70 16.17
N ARG A 215 -41.32 -27.35 15.58
CA ARG A 215 -39.91 -26.92 15.74
C ARG A 215 -39.31 -26.11 14.59
N LEU A 216 -39.97 -26.01 13.43
CA LEU A 216 -39.49 -25.18 12.30
C LEU A 216 -40.04 -23.75 12.30
N ALA A 217 -41.03 -23.44 13.13
CA ALA A 217 -41.68 -22.12 13.19
C ALA A 217 -41.07 -21.14 14.22
N ARG A 218 -40.05 -21.53 14.99
CA ARG A 218 -39.41 -20.67 16.00
C ARG A 218 -38.11 -19.98 15.57
N LEU A 219 -37.70 -20.13 14.31
CA LEU A 219 -36.50 -19.47 13.77
C LEU A 219 -36.77 -18.11 13.08
N PHE A 220 -38.03 -17.72 12.86
CA PHE A 220 -38.36 -16.45 12.20
C PHE A 220 -39.60 -15.81 12.85
N GLY A 221 -39.38 -14.78 13.66
CA GLY A 221 -40.44 -14.14 14.45
C GLY A 221 -41.43 -13.28 13.65
N ARG A 222 -42.72 -13.39 14.01
CA ARG A 222 -43.69 -12.28 14.13
C ARG A 222 -45.00 -12.75 14.82
N HIS A 223 -45.61 -11.81 15.57
CA HIS A 223 -46.97 -11.81 16.15
C HIS A 223 -48.06 -12.12 15.09
N GLU A 224 -49.27 -12.65 15.35
CA GLU A 224 -50.37 -12.21 16.24
C GLU A 224 -51.56 -13.24 16.19
N ASP A 225 -52.37 -13.31 17.26
CA ASP A 225 -53.81 -13.64 17.44
C ASP A 225 -54.59 -14.83 16.77
N ASP A 226 -55.15 -15.69 17.67
CA ASP A 226 -56.46 -16.40 17.70
C ASP A 226 -56.81 -17.66 16.82
N PRO A 227 -57.79 -18.53 17.21
CA PRO A 227 -57.59 -19.97 17.51
C PRO A 227 -58.31 -20.97 16.54
N PRO A 228 -58.24 -22.32 16.76
CA PRO A 228 -58.27 -23.32 15.68
C PRO A 228 -59.66 -23.96 15.43
N THR A 229 -59.79 -24.69 14.31
CA THR A 229 -60.91 -25.61 14.07
C THR A 229 -60.42 -27.00 13.66
N ILE A 230 -61.09 -28.01 14.21
CA ILE A 230 -60.73 -29.43 14.32
C ILE A 230 -61.10 -30.23 13.04
N ALA A 231 -60.20 -31.17 12.69
CA ALA A 231 -60.28 -32.53 12.09
C ALA A 231 -61.68 -33.12 11.68
N PRO A 232 -61.80 -34.22 10.86
CA PRO A 232 -61.01 -35.45 11.05
C PRO A 232 -60.80 -36.46 9.88
N THR A 233 -60.03 -37.50 10.26
CA THR A 233 -60.08 -38.93 9.89
C THR A 233 -59.57 -39.45 8.54
N GLY A 234 -58.73 -40.49 8.63
CA GLY A 234 -58.46 -41.46 7.57
C GLY A 234 -57.18 -42.28 7.81
N GLU A 235 -57.31 -43.41 8.52
CA GLU A 235 -56.27 -44.44 8.64
C GLU A 235 -56.07 -45.20 7.30
N GLY A 236 -54.82 -45.56 7.00
CA GLY A 236 -54.50 -46.74 6.19
C GLY A 236 -53.73 -46.53 4.88
N VAL A 237 -52.77 -47.44 4.67
CA VAL A 237 -52.03 -47.78 3.43
C VAL A 237 -50.70 -47.05 3.21
N GLY A 238 -49.64 -47.66 3.74
CA GLY A 238 -48.25 -47.39 3.31
C GLY A 238 -48.11 -47.67 1.81
N SER A 239 -47.86 -46.61 1.06
CA SER A 239 -47.76 -46.59 -0.40
C SER A 239 -46.61 -45.66 -0.81
N ASP A 240 -46.26 -45.64 -2.10
CA ASP A 240 -45.20 -44.82 -2.72
C ASP A 240 -45.06 -43.37 -2.23
N GLN A 241 -46.09 -42.81 -1.58
CA GLN A 241 -46.07 -41.54 -0.86
C GLN A 241 -45.04 -41.47 0.28
N ASP A 242 -44.77 -42.56 1.01
CA ASP A 242 -43.79 -42.56 2.11
C ASP A 242 -42.36 -42.48 1.58
N LEU A 243 -42.05 -43.21 0.51
CA LEU A 243 -40.74 -43.16 -0.15
C LEU A 243 -40.55 -41.82 -0.87
N ALA A 244 -41.60 -41.28 -1.51
CA ALA A 244 -41.58 -39.95 -2.11
C ALA A 244 -41.42 -38.85 -1.06
N SER A 245 -42.04 -38.99 0.12
CA SER A 245 -41.90 -38.08 1.26
C SER A 245 -40.49 -38.13 1.87
N GLU A 246 -39.93 -39.33 2.05
CA GLU A 246 -38.57 -39.54 2.56
C GLU A 246 -37.51 -39.01 1.58
N MET A 247 -37.72 -39.19 0.27
CA MET A 247 -36.86 -38.65 -0.79
C MET A 247 -37.02 -37.13 -0.98
N ALA A 248 -38.25 -36.60 -0.91
CA ALA A 248 -38.49 -35.15 -0.92
C ALA A 248 -37.83 -34.50 0.30
N SER A 249 -37.89 -35.15 1.47
CA SER A 249 -37.16 -34.76 2.66
C SER A 249 -35.65 -34.75 2.43
N SER A 250 -35.10 -35.66 1.61
CA SER A 250 -33.69 -35.66 1.23
C SER A 250 -33.28 -34.47 0.34
N PHE A 251 -34.11 -34.10 -0.64
CA PHE A 251 -33.83 -32.93 -1.51
C PHE A 251 -34.01 -31.60 -0.78
N VAL A 252 -35.00 -31.51 0.10
CA VAL A 252 -35.19 -30.33 0.98
C VAL A 252 -34.01 -30.19 1.94
N ARG A 253 -33.47 -31.29 2.47
CA ARG A 253 -32.23 -31.27 3.26
C ARG A 253 -31.03 -30.78 2.45
N ALA A 254 -30.83 -31.29 1.23
CA ALA A 254 -29.74 -30.83 0.35
C ALA A 254 -29.87 -29.33 0.02
N ALA A 255 -31.08 -28.85 -0.25
CA ALA A 255 -31.34 -27.42 -0.44
C ALA A 255 -31.06 -26.62 0.84
N GLY A 256 -31.42 -27.15 2.01
CA GLY A 256 -31.13 -26.53 3.32
C GLY A 256 -29.64 -26.42 3.62
N ILE A 257 -28.84 -27.42 3.23
CA ILE A 257 -27.37 -27.33 3.23
C ILE A 257 -26.92 -26.19 2.31
N GLY A 258 -27.44 -26.14 1.09
CA GLY A 258 -27.13 -25.09 0.13
C GLY A 258 -27.43 -23.67 0.64
N VAL A 259 -28.53 -23.49 1.39
CA VAL A 259 -28.86 -22.19 2.02
C VAL A 259 -27.78 -21.77 3.02
N GLN A 260 -27.43 -22.66 3.95
CA GLN A 260 -26.42 -22.36 4.98
C GLN A 260 -25.05 -22.03 4.37
N VAL A 261 -24.64 -22.78 3.35
CA VAL A 261 -23.35 -22.54 2.67
C VAL A 261 -23.39 -21.26 1.82
N ALA A 262 -24.48 -21.00 1.10
CA ALA A 262 -24.63 -19.79 0.30
C ALA A 262 -24.64 -18.51 1.16
N ASP A 263 -25.25 -18.56 2.35
CA ASP A 263 -25.25 -17.46 3.32
C ASP A 263 -23.85 -17.24 3.90
N ALA A 264 -23.13 -18.31 4.27
CA ALA A 264 -21.74 -18.24 4.72
C ALA A 264 -20.81 -17.64 3.66
N ILE A 265 -20.92 -18.11 2.41
CA ILE A 265 -20.14 -17.59 1.27
C ILE A 265 -20.47 -16.12 1.02
N HIS A 266 -21.75 -15.73 1.08
CA HIS A 266 -22.15 -14.34 0.92
C HIS A 266 -21.54 -13.43 1.99
N TYR A 267 -21.57 -13.88 3.25
CA TYR A 267 -20.92 -13.17 4.35
C TYR A 267 -19.42 -13.00 4.09
N ALA A 268 -18.70 -14.07 3.73
CA ALA A 268 -17.28 -14.00 3.43
C ALA A 268 -16.96 -13.04 2.27
N HIS A 269 -17.75 -13.09 1.19
CA HIS A 269 -17.63 -12.17 0.05
C HIS A 269 -17.84 -10.71 0.45
N SER A 270 -18.78 -10.43 1.35
CA SER A 270 -19.00 -9.07 1.88
C SER A 270 -17.80 -8.53 2.66
N GLN A 271 -16.97 -9.43 3.21
CA GLN A 271 -15.72 -9.12 3.90
C GLN A 271 -14.50 -9.16 2.97
N GLY A 272 -14.70 -9.32 1.66
CA GLY A 272 -13.63 -9.39 0.66
C GLY A 272 -12.86 -10.71 0.64
N VAL A 273 -13.38 -11.78 1.23
CA VAL A 273 -12.74 -13.11 1.29
C VAL A 273 -13.45 -14.08 0.35
N LEU A 274 -12.73 -14.64 -0.61
CA LEU A 274 -13.21 -15.75 -1.48
C LEU A 274 -12.85 -17.10 -0.84
N HIS A 275 -13.67 -18.12 -1.04
CA HIS A 275 -13.37 -19.47 -0.55
C HIS A 275 -12.38 -20.20 -1.46
N ARG A 276 -12.62 -20.18 -2.79
CA ARG A 276 -11.80 -20.75 -3.87
C ARG A 276 -11.68 -22.28 -3.93
N ASP A 277 -12.25 -23.01 -2.98
CA ASP A 277 -12.20 -24.49 -2.94
C ASP A 277 -13.48 -25.06 -2.31
N VAL A 278 -14.65 -24.56 -2.75
CA VAL A 278 -15.94 -25.06 -2.25
C VAL A 278 -16.20 -26.45 -2.82
N LYS A 279 -16.17 -27.46 -1.95
CA LYS A 279 -16.40 -28.87 -2.31
C LYS A 279 -16.90 -29.67 -1.11
N PRO A 280 -17.46 -30.89 -1.30
CA PRO A 280 -18.01 -31.68 -0.21
C PRO A 280 -17.08 -31.93 0.98
N SER A 281 -15.77 -32.10 0.77
CA SER A 281 -14.79 -32.36 1.85
C SER A 281 -14.48 -31.12 2.72
N ASN A 282 -14.80 -29.91 2.24
CA ASN A 282 -14.59 -28.65 2.98
C ASN A 282 -15.89 -28.15 3.64
N LEU A 283 -16.91 -29.01 3.70
CA LEU A 283 -18.19 -28.75 4.32
C LEU A 283 -18.46 -29.84 5.35
N MET A 284 -18.53 -29.47 6.62
CA MET A 284 -18.84 -30.40 7.71
C MET A 284 -20.26 -30.20 8.20
N ILE A 285 -20.94 -31.27 8.59
CA ILE A 285 -22.25 -31.19 9.24
C ILE A 285 -22.19 -31.79 10.65
N ASP A 286 -22.70 -31.05 11.63
CA ASP A 286 -22.77 -31.49 13.02
C ASP A 286 -24.07 -32.27 13.34
N SER A 287 -24.17 -32.79 14.55
CA SER A 287 -25.35 -33.54 15.02
C SER A 287 -26.63 -32.71 15.11
N GLY A 288 -26.51 -31.37 15.13
CA GLY A 288 -27.63 -30.43 15.08
C GLY A 288 -28.14 -30.16 13.66
N GLY A 289 -27.43 -30.61 12.63
CA GLY A 289 -27.72 -30.32 11.23
C GLY A 289 -27.19 -28.96 10.76
N THR A 290 -26.32 -28.32 11.55
CA THR A 290 -25.62 -27.09 11.16
C THR A 290 -24.47 -27.45 10.23
N VAL A 291 -24.37 -26.72 9.13
CA VAL A 291 -23.26 -26.87 8.18
C VAL A 291 -22.17 -25.86 8.51
N TRP A 292 -20.94 -26.33 8.55
CA TRP A 292 -19.74 -25.58 8.87
C TRP A 292 -18.81 -25.60 7.65
N VAL A 293 -18.55 -24.42 7.11
CA VAL A 293 -17.60 -24.22 6.01
C VAL A 293 -16.20 -24.10 6.58
N THR A 294 -15.27 -24.92 6.08
CA THR A 294 -13.86 -24.98 6.51
C THR A 294 -12.92 -24.44 5.43
N ASP A 295 -11.67 -24.15 5.81
CA ASP A 295 -10.57 -23.89 4.86
C ASP A 295 -10.74 -22.67 3.92
N PHE A 296 -11.29 -21.56 4.42
CA PHE A 296 -11.35 -20.30 3.66
C PHE A 296 -9.97 -19.82 3.21
N GLY A 297 -9.79 -19.63 1.91
CA GLY A 297 -8.68 -18.87 1.34
C GLY A 297 -7.29 -19.50 1.47
N LEU A 298 -7.10 -20.65 2.13
CA LEU A 298 -5.78 -21.24 2.37
C LEU A 298 -5.20 -21.99 1.15
N ALA A 299 -6.05 -22.36 0.18
CA ALA A 299 -5.64 -23.15 -0.98
C ALA A 299 -4.69 -22.37 -1.92
N THR A 300 -4.90 -21.06 -2.10
CA THR A 300 -4.11 -20.28 -3.07
C THR A 300 -2.74 -19.82 -2.54
N ALA A 301 -2.58 -19.68 -1.21
CA ALA A 301 -1.29 -19.47 -0.57
C ALA A 301 -0.30 -20.62 -0.82
N LEU A 302 -0.81 -21.85 -0.93
CA LEU A 302 0.00 -23.06 -0.97
C LEU A 302 0.06 -23.72 -2.37
N GLN A 303 -0.94 -23.52 -3.23
CA GLN A 303 -1.05 -24.24 -4.51
C GLN A 303 -0.20 -23.71 -5.68
N GLN A 304 0.40 -22.52 -5.61
CA GLN A 304 1.10 -21.99 -6.80
C GLN A 304 2.40 -22.73 -7.14
N ASP A 305 2.95 -23.56 -6.26
CA ASP A 305 4.23 -24.27 -6.50
C ASP A 305 4.38 -25.50 -5.58
N GLN A 306 3.33 -26.33 -5.44
CA GLN A 306 3.44 -27.65 -4.78
C GLN A 306 3.28 -28.80 -5.79
N PRO A 307 4.06 -29.88 -5.66
CA PRO A 307 3.77 -31.14 -6.32
C PRO A 307 2.45 -31.71 -5.80
N VAL A 308 1.45 -31.85 -6.67
CA VAL A 308 0.16 -32.48 -6.32
C VAL A 308 0.02 -33.81 -7.06
N ASP A 309 -0.36 -34.86 -6.35
CA ASP A 309 -0.36 -36.25 -6.83
C ASP A 309 -1.43 -36.55 -7.91
N ARG A 310 -1.24 -37.63 -8.67
CA ARG A 310 -2.00 -38.05 -9.86
C ARG A 310 -3.49 -38.27 -9.60
N ASN A 311 -3.89 -38.75 -8.42
CA ASN A 311 -5.29 -39.04 -8.07
C ASN A 311 -6.07 -37.83 -7.51
N ASP A 312 -5.40 -36.88 -6.82
CA ASP A 312 -6.08 -35.78 -6.13
C ASP A 312 -6.39 -34.57 -7.05
N ILE A 313 -5.63 -34.43 -8.14
CA ILE A 313 -5.87 -33.42 -9.19
C ILE A 313 -7.22 -33.65 -9.89
N ALA A 314 -7.66 -34.90 -10.08
CA ALA A 314 -8.98 -35.17 -10.67
C ALA A 314 -10.13 -34.88 -9.68
N GLY A 315 -9.84 -34.93 -8.37
CA GLY A 315 -10.78 -34.68 -7.28
C GLY A 315 -11.23 -33.23 -7.17
N THR A 316 -10.27 -32.30 -7.17
CA THR A 316 -10.54 -30.87 -6.95
C THR A 316 -10.88 -30.13 -8.25
N LEU A 317 -10.30 -30.54 -9.40
CA LEU A 317 -10.50 -29.89 -10.69
C LEU A 317 -11.97 -29.88 -11.14
N ARG A 318 -12.75 -30.94 -10.83
CA ARG A 318 -14.16 -31.05 -11.25
C ARG A 318 -15.12 -30.06 -10.58
N PHE A 319 -14.69 -29.39 -9.49
CA PHE A 319 -15.49 -28.37 -8.82
C PHE A 319 -15.11 -26.94 -9.26
N MET A 320 -14.03 -26.77 -10.04
CA MET A 320 -13.58 -25.45 -10.49
C MET A 320 -14.50 -24.89 -11.57
N ALA A 321 -14.77 -23.58 -11.49
CA ALA A 321 -15.46 -22.85 -12.54
C ALA A 321 -14.57 -22.72 -13.79
N PRO A 322 -15.15 -22.63 -14.99
CA PRO A 322 -14.40 -22.53 -16.25
C PRO A 322 -13.37 -21.39 -16.26
N GLU A 323 -13.71 -20.24 -15.68
CA GLU A 323 -12.81 -19.09 -15.60
C GLU A 323 -11.60 -19.29 -14.66
N GLN A 324 -11.71 -20.19 -13.67
CA GLN A 324 -10.62 -20.52 -12.75
C GLN A 324 -9.50 -21.27 -13.45
N LEU A 325 -9.81 -22.04 -14.50
CA LEU A 325 -8.82 -22.73 -15.33
C LEU A 325 -7.94 -21.75 -16.12
N GLY A 326 -8.47 -20.55 -16.42
CA GLY A 326 -7.73 -19.43 -17.01
C GLY A 326 -7.09 -18.49 -15.99
N GLY A 327 -7.09 -18.84 -14.70
CA GLY A 327 -6.51 -18.05 -13.61
C GLY A 327 -7.40 -16.93 -13.05
N LYS A 328 -8.64 -16.76 -13.53
CA LYS A 328 -9.56 -15.74 -13.02
C LYS A 328 -10.45 -16.31 -11.91
N HIS A 329 -10.53 -15.59 -10.79
CA HIS A 329 -11.35 -15.98 -9.64
C HIS A 329 -12.17 -14.78 -9.19
N ASP A 330 -13.50 -14.96 -9.07
CA ASP A 330 -14.38 -13.97 -8.48
C ASP A 330 -15.42 -14.61 -7.54
N THR A 331 -16.32 -13.81 -7.00
CA THR A 331 -17.39 -14.29 -6.10
C THR A 331 -18.33 -15.31 -6.77
N ARG A 332 -18.52 -15.22 -8.09
CA ARG A 332 -19.42 -16.08 -8.88
C ARG A 332 -18.78 -17.43 -9.19
N SER A 333 -17.45 -17.54 -9.10
CA SER A 333 -16.73 -18.80 -9.16
C SER A 333 -17.07 -19.70 -7.95
N ASP A 334 -17.09 -19.16 -6.72
CA ASP A 334 -17.49 -19.93 -5.52
C ASP A 334 -18.94 -20.44 -5.61
N LEU A 335 -19.83 -19.66 -6.23
CA LEU A 335 -21.24 -20.04 -6.42
C LEU A 335 -21.39 -21.16 -7.46
N TYR A 336 -20.53 -21.19 -8.48
CA TYR A 336 -20.46 -22.31 -9.41
C TYR A 336 -20.02 -23.59 -8.70
N SER A 337 -18.95 -23.53 -7.91
CA SER A 337 -18.46 -24.67 -7.12
C SER A 337 -19.49 -25.19 -6.11
N LEU A 338 -20.27 -24.29 -5.50
CA LEU A 338 -21.45 -24.67 -4.70
C LEU A 338 -22.53 -25.33 -5.55
N GLY A 339 -22.77 -24.85 -6.77
CA GLY A 339 -23.66 -25.49 -7.74
C GLY A 339 -23.26 -26.92 -8.07
N VAL A 340 -21.98 -27.17 -8.33
CA VAL A 340 -21.41 -28.52 -8.55
C VAL A 340 -21.56 -29.38 -7.29
N THR A 341 -21.29 -28.82 -6.12
CA THR A 341 -21.47 -29.51 -4.83
C THR A 341 -22.94 -29.93 -4.60
N LEU A 342 -23.89 -29.04 -4.91
CA LEU A 342 -25.32 -29.34 -4.83
C LEU A 342 -25.74 -30.38 -5.86
N TYR A 343 -25.18 -30.34 -7.08
CA TYR A 343 -25.38 -31.37 -8.09
C TYR A 343 -24.98 -32.74 -7.54
N GLU A 344 -23.77 -32.88 -6.98
CA GLU A 344 -23.30 -34.16 -6.44
C GLU A 344 -24.16 -34.63 -5.26
N LEU A 345 -24.62 -33.73 -4.39
CA LEU A 345 -25.49 -34.07 -3.25
C LEU A 345 -26.86 -34.63 -3.67
N ILE A 346 -27.45 -34.11 -4.76
CA ILE A 346 -28.81 -34.51 -5.19
C ILE A 346 -28.79 -35.70 -6.16
N THR A 347 -27.73 -35.82 -6.96
CA THR A 347 -27.57 -36.91 -7.94
C THR A 347 -26.81 -38.10 -7.37
N LEU A 348 -26.00 -37.89 -6.33
CA LEU A 348 -25.03 -38.85 -5.79
C LEU A 348 -23.97 -39.28 -6.83
N GLN A 349 -23.78 -38.49 -7.88
CA GLN A 349 -22.78 -38.74 -8.93
C GLN A 349 -22.01 -37.44 -9.24
N PRO A 350 -20.72 -37.52 -9.61
CA PRO A 350 -19.97 -36.35 -10.06
C PRO A 350 -20.57 -35.74 -11.33
N ALA A 351 -20.55 -34.40 -11.44
CA ALA A 351 -21.06 -33.71 -12.64
C ALA A 351 -20.19 -33.96 -13.87
N PHE A 352 -18.87 -33.90 -13.69
CA PHE A 352 -17.88 -34.06 -14.75
C PHE A 352 -17.04 -35.31 -14.53
N VAL A 353 -17.13 -36.28 -15.44
CA VAL A 353 -16.37 -37.54 -15.42
C VAL A 353 -15.77 -37.77 -16.81
N ALA A 354 -14.47 -38.03 -16.88
CA ALA A 354 -13.77 -38.42 -18.11
C ALA A 354 -12.58 -39.35 -17.79
N GLY A 355 -12.12 -40.12 -18.78
CA GLY A 355 -10.98 -41.03 -18.62
C GLY A 355 -9.62 -40.33 -18.49
N SER A 356 -9.54 -39.05 -18.86
CA SER A 356 -8.32 -38.24 -18.77
C SER A 356 -8.59 -36.85 -18.19
N LYS A 357 -7.54 -36.22 -17.63
CA LYS A 357 -7.62 -34.87 -17.03
C LYS A 357 -7.97 -33.80 -18.08
N ALA A 358 -7.42 -33.91 -19.28
CA ALA A 358 -7.76 -33.03 -20.40
C ALA A 358 -9.24 -33.16 -20.76
N GLY A 359 -9.79 -34.38 -20.73
CA GLY A 359 -11.23 -34.62 -20.95
C GLY A 359 -12.12 -34.00 -19.88
N VAL A 360 -11.71 -33.99 -18.60
CA VAL A 360 -12.47 -33.29 -17.54
C VAL A 360 -12.44 -31.78 -17.75
N VAL A 361 -11.28 -31.21 -18.07
CA VAL A 361 -11.12 -29.77 -18.39
C VAL A 361 -12.01 -29.37 -19.57
N ASP A 362 -11.97 -30.15 -20.65
CA ASP A 362 -12.73 -29.88 -21.85
C ASP A 362 -14.25 -29.85 -21.56
N ARG A 363 -14.74 -30.84 -20.80
CA ARG A 363 -16.15 -30.85 -20.37
C ARG A 363 -16.53 -29.69 -19.47
N ILE A 364 -15.64 -29.22 -18.60
CA ILE A 364 -15.90 -28.02 -17.77
C ILE A 364 -16.01 -26.78 -18.66
N LEU A 365 -15.05 -26.58 -19.59
CA LEU A 365 -15.03 -25.42 -20.48
C LEU A 365 -16.25 -25.36 -21.42
N HIS A 366 -16.73 -26.51 -21.87
CA HIS A 366 -17.91 -26.63 -22.74
C HIS A 366 -19.24 -26.82 -21.98
N GLY A 367 -19.18 -27.00 -20.66
CA GLY A 367 -20.38 -27.17 -19.82
C GLY A 367 -21.10 -28.48 -20.10
N GLU A 368 -20.35 -29.51 -20.46
CA GLU A 368 -20.86 -30.82 -20.86
C GLU A 368 -21.00 -31.75 -19.65
N PHE A 369 -22.20 -31.79 -19.08
CA PHE A 369 -22.58 -32.72 -18.02
C PHE A 369 -24.03 -33.17 -18.19
N GLU A 370 -24.37 -34.32 -17.62
CA GLU A 370 -25.76 -34.80 -17.62
C GLU A 370 -26.64 -33.91 -16.74
N LYS A 371 -27.86 -33.59 -17.20
CA LYS A 371 -28.76 -32.75 -16.38
C LYS A 371 -29.24 -33.55 -15.15
N PRO A 372 -29.46 -32.90 -13.99
CA PRO A 372 -29.86 -33.60 -12.76
C PRO A 372 -31.04 -34.55 -12.95
N ARG A 373 -32.11 -34.13 -13.65
CA ARG A 373 -33.29 -34.98 -13.86
C ARG A 373 -33.11 -36.07 -14.91
N SER A 374 -32.06 -36.00 -15.72
CA SER A 374 -31.66 -37.13 -16.59
C SER A 374 -31.02 -38.24 -15.76
N VAL A 375 -30.15 -37.89 -14.81
CA VAL A 375 -29.52 -38.84 -13.87
C VAL A 375 -30.54 -39.40 -12.88
N ARG A 376 -31.36 -38.53 -12.28
CA ARG A 376 -32.36 -38.90 -11.28
C ARG A 376 -33.68 -38.18 -11.53
N PRO A 377 -34.64 -38.80 -12.26
CA PRO A 377 -35.90 -38.17 -12.67
C PRO A 377 -36.79 -37.65 -11.52
N ARG A 378 -36.59 -38.18 -10.31
CA ARG A 378 -37.29 -37.77 -9.07
C ARG A 378 -36.85 -36.40 -8.52
N ILE A 379 -35.78 -35.78 -9.05
CA ILE A 379 -35.36 -34.44 -8.64
C ILE A 379 -36.44 -33.40 -9.01
N PRO A 380 -36.85 -32.51 -8.09
CA PRO A 380 -37.80 -31.44 -8.38
C PRO A 380 -37.27 -30.46 -9.44
N ARG A 381 -38.13 -30.04 -10.36
CA ARG A 381 -37.77 -29.13 -11.46
C ARG A 381 -37.22 -27.79 -10.98
N ASP A 382 -37.77 -27.27 -9.88
CA ASP A 382 -37.34 -25.98 -9.35
C ASP A 382 -35.93 -26.08 -8.73
N LEU A 383 -35.59 -27.21 -8.10
CA LEU A 383 -34.22 -27.47 -7.61
C LEU A 383 -33.23 -27.68 -8.74
N GLU A 384 -33.62 -28.41 -9.80
CA GLU A 384 -32.81 -28.53 -11.03
C GLU A 384 -32.53 -27.15 -11.65
N ALA A 385 -33.54 -26.28 -11.76
CA ALA A 385 -33.38 -24.95 -12.32
C ALA A 385 -32.39 -24.09 -11.51
N ILE A 386 -32.40 -24.22 -10.18
CA ILE A 386 -31.44 -23.52 -9.30
C ILE A 386 -30.01 -24.02 -9.55
N VAL A 387 -29.81 -25.34 -9.56
CA VAL A 387 -28.49 -25.97 -9.76
C VAL A 387 -27.92 -25.61 -11.12
N LEU A 388 -28.72 -25.72 -12.20
CA LEU A 388 -28.29 -25.36 -13.54
C LEU A 388 -27.94 -23.87 -13.68
N LYS A 389 -28.68 -22.98 -13.01
CA LYS A 389 -28.36 -21.55 -13.00
C LYS A 389 -27.05 -21.28 -12.25
N ALA A 390 -26.78 -21.97 -11.14
CA ALA A 390 -25.51 -21.85 -10.42
C ALA A 390 -24.34 -22.35 -11.29
N MET A 391 -24.53 -23.42 -12.06
CA MET A 391 -23.54 -24.04 -12.95
C MET A 391 -23.48 -23.44 -14.38
N ALA A 392 -24.05 -22.25 -14.63
CA ALA A 392 -24.02 -21.65 -15.96
C ALA A 392 -22.58 -21.32 -16.40
N LEU A 393 -22.23 -21.54 -17.67
CA LEU A 393 -20.86 -21.30 -18.17
C LEU A 393 -20.42 -19.85 -17.99
N SER A 394 -21.23 -18.89 -18.43
CA SER A 394 -20.94 -17.46 -18.29
C SER A 394 -21.27 -16.97 -16.87
N PRO A 395 -20.32 -16.34 -16.15
CA PRO A 395 -20.55 -15.79 -14.81
C PRO A 395 -21.76 -14.82 -14.73
N GLU A 396 -22.06 -14.10 -15.80
CA GLU A 396 -23.18 -13.14 -15.89
C GLU A 396 -24.55 -13.83 -15.84
N GLN A 397 -24.62 -15.11 -16.19
CA GLN A 397 -25.85 -15.90 -16.18
C GLN A 397 -26.10 -16.61 -14.84
N ARG A 398 -25.07 -16.63 -13.97
CA ARG A 398 -25.15 -17.21 -12.63
C ARG A 398 -25.86 -16.27 -11.65
N TYR A 399 -26.03 -16.73 -10.42
CA TYR A 399 -26.37 -15.84 -9.31
C TYR A 399 -25.22 -14.86 -9.07
N GLN A 400 -25.54 -13.58 -8.85
CA GLN A 400 -24.49 -12.54 -8.72
C GLN A 400 -23.90 -12.49 -7.31
N ASN A 401 -24.57 -13.07 -6.33
CA ASN A 401 -24.12 -13.17 -4.95
C ASN A 401 -24.78 -14.39 -4.26
N GLY A 402 -24.18 -14.85 -3.16
CA GLY A 402 -24.71 -16.00 -2.40
C GLY A 402 -26.11 -15.76 -1.84
N ARG A 403 -26.49 -14.50 -1.56
CA ARG A 403 -27.83 -14.17 -1.07
C ARG A 403 -28.91 -14.53 -2.08
N GLU A 404 -28.73 -14.24 -3.37
CA GLU A 404 -29.70 -14.59 -4.42
C GLU A 404 -29.90 -16.11 -4.55
N LEU A 405 -28.82 -16.88 -4.42
CA LEU A 405 -28.86 -18.34 -4.44
C LEU A 405 -29.58 -18.89 -3.20
N ALA A 406 -29.23 -18.40 -2.00
CA ALA A 406 -29.89 -18.76 -0.74
C ALA A 406 -31.40 -18.44 -0.78
N ASP A 407 -31.76 -17.29 -1.37
CA ASP A 407 -33.14 -16.84 -1.57
C ASP A 407 -33.94 -17.84 -2.43
N ASP A 408 -33.41 -18.28 -3.57
CA ASP A 408 -34.09 -19.23 -4.46
C ASP A 408 -34.15 -20.64 -3.86
N LEU A 409 -33.11 -21.11 -3.17
CA LEU A 409 -33.15 -22.36 -2.41
C LEU A 409 -34.19 -22.30 -1.28
N THR A 410 -34.29 -21.16 -0.58
CA THR A 410 -35.30 -20.92 0.47
C THR A 410 -36.72 -20.89 -0.12
N ARG A 411 -36.89 -20.30 -1.32
CA ARG A 411 -38.18 -20.36 -2.04
C ARG A 411 -38.57 -21.80 -2.36
N PHE A 412 -37.63 -22.60 -2.86
CA PHE A 412 -37.85 -24.01 -3.13
C PHE A 412 -38.26 -24.79 -1.85
N ILE A 413 -37.53 -24.62 -0.74
CA ILE A 413 -37.84 -25.27 0.55
C ILE A 413 -39.26 -24.91 1.02
N ASN A 414 -39.68 -23.66 0.82
CA ASN A 414 -41.01 -23.17 1.22
C ASN A 414 -42.11 -23.39 0.16
N GLY A 415 -41.83 -24.12 -0.93
CA GLY A 415 -42.79 -24.35 -2.01
C GLY A 415 -43.21 -23.09 -2.79
N ARG A 416 -42.42 -22.01 -2.73
CA ARG A 416 -42.65 -20.77 -3.46
C ARG A 416 -42.00 -20.82 -4.85
N PRO A 417 -42.56 -20.14 -5.87
CA PRO A 417 -41.95 -20.07 -7.19
C PRO A 417 -40.53 -19.50 -7.15
N VAL A 418 -39.56 -20.24 -7.69
CA VAL A 418 -38.14 -19.84 -7.76
C VAL A 418 -37.92 -18.82 -8.89
N ARG A 419 -37.04 -17.84 -8.68
CA ARG A 419 -36.75 -16.80 -9.70
C ARG A 419 -35.95 -17.36 -10.87
N ALA A 420 -35.21 -18.44 -10.67
CA ALA A 420 -34.57 -19.23 -11.73
C ALA A 420 -35.56 -19.66 -12.83
N ARG A 421 -36.87 -19.69 -12.54
CA ARG A 421 -37.92 -20.05 -13.48
C ARG A 421 -38.73 -18.82 -13.91
N ARG A 422 -38.38 -18.19 -15.04
CA ARG A 422 -39.33 -17.31 -15.75
C ARG A 422 -40.38 -18.18 -16.45
N ILE A 423 -41.60 -18.23 -15.91
CA ILE A 423 -42.79 -18.78 -16.58
C ILE A 423 -43.06 -17.94 -17.85
N GLY A 424 -43.10 -18.59 -19.01
CA GLY A 424 -43.13 -17.93 -20.32
C GLY A 424 -44.41 -17.12 -20.62
N SER A 425 -44.27 -15.80 -20.70
CA SER A 425 -45.29 -14.84 -21.18
C SER A 425 -45.68 -15.02 -22.65
N ILE A 426 -44.87 -15.78 -23.40
CA ILE A 426 -45.02 -16.03 -24.85
C ILE A 426 -46.36 -16.71 -25.16
N GLY A 427 -46.83 -17.62 -24.28
CA GLY A 427 -48.10 -18.31 -24.47
C GLY A 427 -49.35 -17.42 -24.30
N ARG A 428 -49.23 -16.28 -23.61
CA ARG A 428 -50.32 -15.30 -23.41
C ARG A 428 -50.38 -14.31 -24.58
N MET A 429 -49.22 -13.90 -25.08
CA MET A 429 -49.09 -12.94 -26.17
C MET A 429 -49.57 -13.50 -27.51
N VAL A 430 -49.31 -14.79 -27.78
CA VAL A 430 -49.78 -15.48 -29.00
C VAL A 430 -51.31 -15.58 -29.07
N ARG A 431 -52.01 -15.70 -27.94
CA ARG A 431 -53.47 -15.75 -27.92
C ARG A 431 -54.11 -14.38 -28.10
N TRP A 432 -53.47 -13.33 -27.60
CA TRP A 432 -53.91 -11.94 -27.78
C TRP A 432 -53.67 -11.47 -29.22
N ALA A 433 -52.51 -11.77 -29.81
CA ALA A 433 -52.18 -11.40 -31.19
C ALA A 433 -53.10 -12.04 -32.25
N ARG A 434 -53.69 -13.21 -31.94
CA ARG A 434 -54.72 -13.85 -32.78
C ARG A 434 -56.11 -13.19 -32.68
N ARG A 435 -56.35 -12.35 -31.67
CA ARG A 435 -57.66 -11.75 -31.38
C ARG A 435 -57.80 -10.35 -31.98
N ASP A 436 -56.70 -9.62 -32.17
CA ASP A 436 -56.67 -8.32 -32.84
C ASP A 436 -55.36 -8.14 -33.65
N PRO A 437 -55.37 -8.51 -34.96
CA PRO A 437 -54.16 -8.51 -35.77
C PRO A 437 -53.64 -7.11 -36.10
N LEU A 438 -54.50 -6.08 -36.13
CA LEU A 438 -54.09 -4.70 -36.43
C LEU A 438 -53.37 -4.07 -35.22
N ALA A 439 -53.94 -4.19 -34.02
CA ALA A 439 -53.28 -3.73 -32.79
C ALA A 439 -51.97 -4.49 -32.53
N ALA A 440 -51.93 -5.80 -32.82
CA ALA A 440 -50.72 -6.60 -32.70
C ALA A 440 -49.61 -6.18 -33.67
N SER A 441 -49.96 -5.81 -34.91
CA SER A 441 -48.98 -5.31 -35.89
C SER A 441 -48.38 -3.98 -35.46
N LEU A 442 -49.20 -3.04 -34.95
CA LEU A 442 -48.75 -1.71 -34.51
C LEU A 442 -47.83 -1.80 -33.29
N VAL A 443 -48.20 -2.64 -32.30
CA VAL A 443 -47.37 -2.93 -31.12
C VAL A 443 -46.08 -3.65 -31.52
N GLY A 444 -46.15 -4.56 -32.51
CA GLY A 444 -44.98 -5.23 -33.06
C GLY A 444 -43.99 -4.27 -33.72
N THR A 445 -44.47 -3.38 -34.58
CA THR A 445 -43.63 -2.36 -35.24
C THR A 445 -43.03 -1.39 -34.23
N LEU A 446 -43.82 -0.93 -33.25
CA LEU A 446 -43.33 -0.04 -32.19
C LEU A 446 -42.28 -0.74 -31.31
N ALA A 447 -42.47 -2.01 -30.98
CA ALA A 447 -41.50 -2.80 -30.21
C ALA A 447 -40.21 -3.02 -30.99
N VAL A 448 -40.27 -3.21 -32.32
CA VAL A 448 -39.08 -3.29 -33.18
C VAL A 448 -38.35 -1.96 -33.17
N VAL A 449 -39.03 -0.83 -33.36
CA VAL A 449 -38.41 0.51 -33.36
C VAL A 449 -37.77 0.84 -32.01
N ILE A 450 -38.45 0.55 -30.91
CA ILE A 450 -37.90 0.74 -29.55
C ILE A 450 -36.73 -0.21 -29.30
N GLY A 451 -36.83 -1.46 -29.72
CA GLY A 451 -35.78 -2.45 -29.60
C GLY A 451 -34.53 -2.06 -30.38
N THR A 452 -34.67 -1.65 -31.64
CA THR A 452 -33.55 -1.17 -32.46
C THR A 452 -32.96 0.12 -31.91
N SER A 453 -33.80 1.05 -31.44
CA SER A 453 -33.32 2.29 -30.81
C SER A 453 -32.57 2.00 -29.51
N PHE A 454 -33.06 1.07 -28.69
CA PHE A 454 -32.40 0.64 -27.46
C PHE A 454 -31.07 -0.07 -27.76
N VAL A 455 -31.02 -0.92 -28.77
CA VAL A 455 -29.77 -1.58 -29.21
C VAL A 455 -28.76 -0.55 -29.72
N LEU A 456 -29.17 0.43 -30.53
CA LEU A 456 -28.28 1.48 -31.04
C LEU A 456 -27.80 2.43 -29.94
N VAL A 457 -28.69 2.84 -29.03
CA VAL A 457 -28.32 3.69 -27.88
C VAL A 457 -27.41 2.92 -26.94
N SER A 458 -27.71 1.65 -26.64
CA SER A 458 -26.88 0.83 -25.75
C SER A 458 -25.54 0.44 -26.38
N SER A 459 -25.45 0.23 -27.70
CA SER A 459 -24.17 0.01 -28.38
C SER A 459 -23.33 1.29 -28.37
N LYS A 460 -23.93 2.45 -28.64
CA LYS A 460 -23.24 3.75 -28.54
C LYS A 460 -22.81 4.08 -27.11
N TRP A 461 -23.63 3.73 -26.12
CA TRP A 461 -23.27 3.87 -24.71
C TRP A 461 -22.13 2.92 -24.31
N ARG A 462 -22.13 1.67 -24.78
CA ARG A 462 -21.03 0.72 -24.53
C ARG A 462 -19.74 1.18 -25.18
N GLU A 463 -19.78 1.62 -26.43
CA GLU A 463 -18.62 2.20 -27.12
C GLU A 463 -18.06 3.40 -26.34
N ALA A 464 -18.91 4.34 -25.92
CA ALA A 464 -18.49 5.51 -25.16
C ALA A 464 -17.93 5.17 -23.76
N VAL A 465 -18.50 4.16 -23.08
CA VAL A 465 -18.00 3.69 -21.78
C VAL A 465 -16.68 2.94 -21.93
N GLU A 466 -16.53 2.12 -22.96
CA GLU A 466 -15.28 1.41 -23.26
C GLU A 466 -14.16 2.37 -23.68
N GLU A 467 -14.44 3.37 -24.52
CA GLU A 467 -13.48 4.43 -24.84
C GLU A 467 -13.06 5.20 -23.59
N ARG A 468 -14.01 5.53 -22.71
CA ARG A 468 -13.71 6.21 -21.45
C ARG A 468 -12.88 5.34 -20.50
N GLN A 469 -13.20 4.06 -20.36
CA GLN A 469 -12.43 3.13 -19.53
C GLN A 469 -11.03 2.86 -20.12
N ARG A 470 -10.89 2.78 -21.45
CA ARG A 470 -9.58 2.65 -22.10
C ARG A 470 -8.75 3.92 -21.92
N ALA A 471 -9.36 5.11 -22.03
CA ALA A 471 -8.70 6.37 -21.76
C ALA A 471 -8.26 6.47 -20.28
N GLU A 472 -9.12 6.09 -19.33
CA GLU A 472 -8.79 6.07 -17.89
C GLU A 472 -7.73 5.00 -17.55
N SER A 473 -7.75 3.83 -18.18
CA SER A 473 -6.74 2.79 -17.97
C SER A 473 -5.39 3.16 -18.60
N ASN A 474 -5.39 3.73 -19.80
CA ASN A 474 -4.18 4.27 -20.42
C ASN A 474 -3.60 5.43 -19.61
N LEU A 475 -4.47 6.28 -19.04
CA LEU A 475 -4.13 7.35 -18.11
C LEU A 475 -3.46 6.79 -16.85
N ILE A 476 -4.01 5.74 -16.24
CA ILE A 476 -3.42 5.10 -15.05
C ILE A 476 -2.06 4.48 -15.38
N VAL A 477 -1.92 3.75 -16.49
CA VAL A 477 -0.67 3.12 -16.90
C VAL A 477 0.40 4.16 -17.25
N ALA A 478 0.03 5.26 -17.94
CA ALA A 478 0.93 6.37 -18.23
C ALA A 478 1.38 7.09 -16.95
N LEU A 479 0.47 7.29 -15.99
CA LEU A 479 0.78 7.88 -14.70
C LEU A 479 1.62 6.94 -13.82
N GLU A 480 1.38 5.63 -13.81
CA GLU A 480 2.15 4.64 -13.04
C GLU A 480 3.56 4.45 -13.58
N SER A 481 3.73 4.40 -14.90
CA SER A 481 5.07 4.34 -15.51
C SER A 481 5.88 5.60 -15.22
N MET A 482 5.24 6.77 -15.21
CA MET A 482 5.87 8.03 -14.81
C MET A 482 6.13 8.09 -13.30
N ASP A 483 5.22 7.57 -12.47
CA ASP A 483 5.39 7.49 -11.01
C ASP A 483 6.50 6.49 -10.64
N GLN A 484 6.79 5.47 -11.44
CA GLN A 484 7.98 4.62 -11.29
C GLN A 484 9.28 5.36 -11.64
N ILE A 485 9.28 6.20 -12.69
CA ILE A 485 10.44 7.02 -13.06
C ILE A 485 10.69 8.09 -12.00
N LEU A 486 9.64 8.80 -11.61
CA LEU A 486 9.66 9.74 -10.49
C LEU A 486 10.02 9.02 -9.19
N GLY A 487 9.54 7.79 -9.02
CA GLY A 487 9.77 6.87 -7.91
C GLY A 487 11.26 6.64 -7.59
N ARG A 488 12.09 6.63 -8.64
CA ARG A 488 13.55 6.55 -8.51
C ARG A 488 14.17 7.81 -7.90
N PHE A 489 13.48 8.94 -7.99
CA PHE A 489 13.84 10.14 -7.25
C PHE A 489 13.26 10.13 -5.83
N THR A 490 12.25 9.31 -5.52
CA THR A 490 11.41 9.50 -4.32
C THR A 490 11.83 8.81 -3.06
N SER A 491 12.64 7.76 -3.13
CA SER A 491 12.88 6.96 -1.94
C SER A 491 13.87 7.66 -1.01
N SER A 492 13.31 8.45 -0.10
CA SER A 492 13.75 8.59 1.29
C SER A 492 14.86 9.62 1.62
N TRP A 493 15.64 10.13 0.67
CA TRP A 493 16.64 11.20 0.97
C TRP A 493 16.15 12.62 0.64
N MET A 494 15.12 12.78 -0.22
CA MET A 494 14.42 14.06 -0.43
C MET A 494 13.38 14.35 0.65
N ALA A 495 12.77 13.29 1.18
CA ALA A 495 12.14 13.33 2.48
C ALA A 495 13.18 13.90 3.44
N ARG A 496 12.89 15.05 4.06
CA ARG A 496 13.71 15.41 5.22
C ARG A 496 13.59 14.23 6.19
N PRO A 497 14.54 14.01 7.10
CA PRO A 497 14.35 13.00 8.15
C PRO A 497 13.08 13.20 9.00
N THR A 498 12.41 14.34 8.85
CA THR A 498 11.11 14.69 9.43
C THR A 498 9.88 14.27 8.61
N ASP A 499 10.06 13.84 7.37
CA ASP A 499 9.03 13.20 6.53
C ASP A 499 9.12 11.66 6.62
N LEU A 500 10.14 11.14 7.30
CA LEU A 500 10.46 9.71 7.40
C LEU A 500 9.52 8.92 8.33
N GLU A 501 8.55 9.56 8.99
CA GLU A 501 7.59 8.85 9.85
C GLU A 501 6.13 9.30 9.74
N ILE A 502 5.73 9.98 8.67
CA ILE A 502 4.30 10.32 8.52
C ILE A 502 3.85 10.10 7.08
N GLY A 503 3.82 8.83 6.68
CA GLY A 503 3.02 8.40 5.56
C GLY A 503 1.54 8.37 5.94
N PRO A 504 0.59 8.74 5.05
CA PRO A 504 -0.73 8.14 5.09
C PRO A 504 -0.59 6.61 4.98
N GLU A 505 -1.58 5.86 5.47
CA GLU A 505 -1.67 4.38 5.44
C GLU A 505 -1.49 3.73 4.05
N ASP A 506 -1.25 4.52 3.00
CA ASP A 506 -1.03 4.12 1.60
C ASP A 506 0.46 4.08 1.17
N ALA A 507 1.42 4.45 2.03
CA ALA A 507 2.83 4.22 1.72
C ALA A 507 3.11 2.71 1.80
N ALA A 508 3.45 2.10 0.67
CA ALA A 508 3.70 0.66 0.60
C ALA A 508 4.80 0.26 1.61
N PRO A 509 4.62 -0.82 2.39
CA PRO A 509 5.64 -1.31 3.31
C PRO A 509 6.84 -1.80 2.47
N GLY A 510 7.85 -0.94 2.33
CA GLY A 510 9.00 -1.12 1.45
C GLY A 510 9.80 0.17 1.17
N ASP A 511 9.29 1.34 1.49
CA ASP A 511 9.91 2.65 1.19
C ASP A 511 10.92 3.17 2.25
N SER A 512 11.57 2.30 3.01
CA SER A 512 12.73 2.69 3.82
C SER A 512 13.91 3.06 2.91
N VAL A 513 14.75 4.02 3.33
CA VAL A 513 16.04 4.29 2.68
C VAL A 513 16.75 2.93 2.54
N PRO A 514 17.21 2.51 1.34
CA PRO A 514 18.19 1.45 1.26
C PRO A 514 19.38 1.89 2.12
N ALA A 515 19.68 1.15 3.19
CA ALA A 515 20.74 1.50 4.15
C ALA A 515 22.14 1.68 3.49
N ASP A 516 22.26 1.32 2.21
CA ASP A 516 23.50 1.15 1.46
C ASP A 516 23.68 2.14 0.29
N LEU A 517 22.87 3.21 0.17
CA LEU A 517 23.01 4.19 -0.93
C LEU A 517 24.42 4.84 -0.90
N ALA A 518 25.19 4.62 -1.97
CA ALA A 518 26.54 5.15 -2.07
C ALA A 518 26.53 6.68 -2.29
N PRO A 519 27.55 7.43 -1.83
CA PRO A 519 27.64 8.89 -2.03
C PRO A 519 27.48 9.35 -3.49
N GLY A 520 27.87 8.51 -4.46
CA GLY A 520 27.72 8.79 -5.90
C GLY A 520 26.28 8.72 -6.41
N GLU A 521 25.43 7.88 -5.83
CA GLU A 521 24.01 7.77 -6.22
C GLU A 521 23.22 8.99 -5.71
N LEU A 522 23.52 9.46 -4.49
CA LEU A 522 22.99 10.72 -3.93
C LEU A 522 23.37 11.96 -4.76
N GLN A 523 24.58 11.99 -5.32
CA GLN A 523 25.02 13.06 -6.21
C GLN A 523 24.27 13.05 -7.54
N MET A 524 23.99 11.87 -8.10
CA MET A 524 23.18 11.74 -9.32
C MET A 524 21.78 12.30 -9.08
N LEU A 525 21.21 12.04 -7.91
CA LEU A 525 19.87 12.42 -7.46
C LEU A 525 19.68 13.93 -7.21
N VAL A 526 20.65 14.63 -6.59
CA VAL A 526 20.68 16.11 -6.46
C VAL A 526 21.62 16.72 -7.49
N SER A 527 21.29 16.56 -8.77
CA SER A 527 22.09 17.10 -9.87
C SER A 527 21.27 18.02 -10.76
N ASP A 528 21.97 18.82 -11.57
CA ASP A 528 21.35 19.57 -12.65
C ASP A 528 20.65 18.65 -13.67
N HIS A 529 21.12 17.40 -13.80
CA HIS A 529 20.49 16.40 -14.65
C HIS A 529 19.12 15.97 -14.09
N SER A 530 19.04 15.67 -12.79
CA SER A 530 17.75 15.39 -12.12
C SER A 530 16.79 16.57 -12.19
N ALA A 531 17.30 17.79 -12.02
CA ALA A 531 16.50 18.99 -12.18
C ALA A 531 15.95 19.13 -13.61
N SER A 532 16.73 18.77 -14.64
CA SER A 532 16.27 18.75 -16.03
C SER A 532 15.20 17.69 -16.27
N LEU A 533 15.38 16.48 -15.74
CA LEU A 533 14.36 15.42 -15.82
C LEU A 533 13.05 15.85 -15.15
N MET A 534 13.16 16.63 -14.07
CA MET A 534 12.00 17.19 -13.40
C MET A 534 11.29 18.28 -14.22
N GLU A 535 12.01 19.04 -15.04
CA GLU A 535 11.40 19.99 -16.00
C GLU A 535 10.61 19.27 -17.09
N ASP A 536 11.12 18.15 -17.57
CA ASP A 536 10.43 17.31 -18.54
C ASP A 536 9.17 16.70 -17.94
N ALA A 537 9.26 16.22 -16.69
CA ALA A 537 8.11 15.75 -15.94
C ALA A 537 7.08 16.87 -15.74
N ILE A 538 7.47 18.06 -15.24
CA ILE A 538 6.55 19.19 -15.08
C ILE A 538 5.86 19.53 -16.40
N ARG A 539 6.61 19.65 -17.50
CA ARG A 539 6.03 19.96 -18.82
C ARG A 539 5.04 18.92 -19.28
N PHE A 540 5.35 17.64 -19.05
CA PHE A 540 4.44 16.55 -19.34
C PHE A 540 3.17 16.68 -18.50
N TYR A 541 3.28 16.74 -17.17
CA TYR A 541 2.12 16.79 -16.27
C TYR A 541 1.26 18.05 -16.47
N ASP A 542 1.86 19.22 -16.68
CA ASP A 542 1.13 20.45 -16.94
C ASP A 542 0.35 20.35 -18.26
N ARG A 543 0.98 19.88 -19.35
CA ARG A 543 0.28 19.70 -20.64
C ARG A 543 -0.82 18.65 -20.52
N PHE A 544 -0.50 17.54 -19.88
CA PHE A 544 -1.40 16.43 -19.68
C PHE A 544 -2.60 16.80 -18.80
N ALA A 545 -2.41 17.68 -17.81
CA ALA A 545 -3.50 18.23 -17.00
C ALA A 545 -4.40 19.21 -17.77
N VAL A 546 -3.88 19.90 -18.80
CA VAL A 546 -4.70 20.73 -19.69
C VAL A 546 -5.49 19.88 -20.69
N ASP A 547 -4.86 18.84 -21.24
CA ASP A 547 -5.45 17.99 -22.27
C ASP A 547 -6.52 17.01 -21.72
N ASN A 548 -6.58 16.83 -20.40
CA ASN A 548 -7.51 15.92 -19.74
C ASN A 548 -8.44 16.65 -18.76
N ALA A 549 -9.65 16.12 -18.57
CA ALA A 549 -10.58 16.67 -17.58
C ALA A 549 -9.97 16.59 -16.16
N PRO A 550 -10.07 17.65 -15.34
CA PRO A 550 -9.43 17.69 -14.03
C PRO A 550 -10.00 16.59 -13.13
N SER A 551 -9.16 15.59 -12.84
CA SER A 551 -9.46 14.54 -11.86
C SER A 551 -8.70 14.83 -10.55
N PRO A 552 -9.27 14.53 -9.36
CA PRO A 552 -8.60 14.74 -8.09
C PRO A 552 -7.24 14.05 -7.98
N ARG A 553 -7.10 12.85 -8.59
CA ARG A 553 -5.83 12.11 -8.64
C ARG A 553 -4.78 12.83 -9.49
N LEU A 554 -5.14 13.25 -10.71
CA LEU A 554 -4.21 13.98 -11.59
C LEU A 554 -3.77 15.31 -10.98
N MET A 555 -4.67 16.02 -10.29
CA MET A 555 -4.32 17.25 -9.57
C MET A 555 -3.34 16.98 -8.43
N ARG A 556 -3.53 15.91 -7.64
CA ARG A 556 -2.59 15.52 -6.58
C ARG A 556 -1.22 15.13 -7.14
N ASP A 557 -1.19 14.34 -8.21
CA ASP A 557 0.06 13.92 -8.85
C ASP A 557 0.82 15.12 -9.44
N THR A 558 0.11 16.04 -10.12
CA THR A 558 0.68 17.28 -10.65
C THR A 558 1.24 18.16 -9.53
N ALA A 559 0.49 18.33 -8.43
CA ALA A 559 0.97 19.07 -7.26
C ALA A 559 2.22 18.43 -6.63
N ARG A 560 2.26 17.09 -6.53
CA ARG A 560 3.39 16.32 -6.01
C ARG A 560 4.66 16.51 -6.85
N VAL A 561 4.52 16.53 -8.18
CA VAL A 561 5.63 16.82 -9.11
C VAL A 561 6.15 18.24 -8.89
N HIS A 562 5.28 19.24 -8.87
CA HIS A 562 5.70 20.62 -8.61
C HIS A 562 6.37 20.80 -7.23
N GLN A 563 5.86 20.13 -6.19
CA GLN A 563 6.50 20.14 -4.87
C GLN A 563 7.94 19.60 -4.92
N ARG A 564 8.12 18.40 -5.48
CA ARG A 564 9.43 17.73 -5.59
C ARG A 564 10.43 18.55 -6.40
N ALA A 565 9.99 19.16 -7.49
CA ALA A 565 10.83 20.05 -8.28
C ALA A 565 11.29 21.25 -7.45
N GLY A 566 10.37 21.84 -6.69
CA GLY A 566 10.67 22.90 -5.74
C GLY A 566 11.77 22.50 -4.76
N ASP A 567 11.66 21.31 -4.17
CA ASP A 567 12.62 20.79 -3.19
C ASP A 567 14.03 20.59 -3.79
N ILE A 568 14.11 20.04 -5.00
CA ILE A 568 15.39 19.86 -5.74
C ILE A 568 16.00 21.23 -6.06
N TYR A 569 15.22 22.15 -6.64
CA TYR A 569 15.72 23.48 -6.99
C TYR A 569 16.18 24.26 -5.77
N GLN A 570 15.48 24.14 -4.64
CA GLN A 570 15.88 24.77 -3.39
C GLN A 570 17.22 24.22 -2.89
N ARG A 571 17.44 22.89 -2.94
CA ARG A 571 18.73 22.28 -2.57
C ARG A 571 19.87 22.69 -3.50
N LEU A 572 19.60 22.87 -4.80
CA LEU A 572 20.57 23.35 -5.79
C LEU A 572 20.81 24.87 -5.77
N GLY A 573 20.13 25.62 -4.89
CA GLY A 573 20.24 27.08 -4.83
C GLY A 573 19.50 27.83 -5.95
N LYS A 574 18.71 27.14 -6.78
CA LYS A 574 17.90 27.70 -7.89
C LYS A 574 16.56 28.26 -7.37
N TYR A 575 16.63 29.22 -6.45
CA TYR A 575 15.48 29.71 -5.68
C TYR A 575 14.32 30.29 -6.50
N ALA A 576 14.59 30.92 -7.65
CA ALA A 576 13.52 31.44 -8.52
C ALA A 576 12.66 30.33 -9.11
N LYS A 577 13.30 29.22 -9.56
CA LYS A 577 12.59 28.03 -10.04
C LYS A 577 11.85 27.33 -8.90
N ALA A 578 12.48 27.24 -7.73
CA ALA A 578 11.86 26.66 -6.54
C ALA A 578 10.57 27.41 -6.14
N GLU A 579 10.63 28.73 -6.09
CA GLU A 579 9.47 29.59 -5.81
C GLU A 579 8.34 29.35 -6.80
N HIS A 580 8.65 29.32 -8.11
CA HIS A 580 7.65 29.09 -9.14
C HIS A 580 6.95 27.73 -8.95
N ALA A 581 7.73 26.68 -8.71
CA ALA A 581 7.21 25.33 -8.51
C ALA A 581 6.31 25.24 -7.26
N TYR A 582 6.71 25.81 -6.11
CA TYR A 582 5.86 25.81 -4.92
C TYR A 582 4.58 26.66 -5.08
N VAL A 583 4.64 27.80 -5.77
CA VAL A 583 3.45 28.62 -6.05
C VAL A 583 2.47 27.86 -6.95
N ARG A 584 2.97 27.15 -7.98
CA ARG A 584 2.15 26.30 -8.84
C ARG A 584 1.52 25.14 -8.05
N CYS A 585 2.30 24.47 -7.20
CA CYS A 585 1.81 23.43 -6.30
C CYS A 585 0.65 23.96 -5.42
N LEU A 586 0.82 25.09 -4.74
CA LEU A 586 -0.23 25.69 -3.91
C LEU A 586 -1.47 26.10 -4.72
N ALA A 587 -1.28 26.61 -5.94
CA ALA A 587 -2.40 26.96 -6.82
C ALA A 587 -3.26 25.74 -7.16
N ILE A 588 -2.66 24.56 -7.32
CA ILE A 588 -3.37 23.30 -7.57
C ILE A 588 -4.04 22.80 -6.27
N LEU A 589 -3.31 22.78 -5.15
CA LEU A 589 -3.86 22.32 -3.87
C LEU A 589 -5.03 23.19 -3.38
N ASN A 590 -5.02 24.49 -3.68
CA ASN A 590 -6.10 25.42 -3.30
C ASN A 590 -7.38 25.26 -4.12
N GLN A 591 -7.35 24.53 -5.24
CA GLN A 591 -8.56 24.20 -6.01
C GLN A 591 -9.33 23.02 -5.41
N GLN A 592 -8.79 22.36 -4.38
CA GLN A 592 -9.43 21.25 -3.68
C GLN A 592 -10.08 21.76 -2.38
N ASP A 593 -11.39 21.51 -2.24
CA ASP A 593 -12.15 21.75 -1.00
C ASP A 593 -11.69 20.77 0.08
N ALA A 594 -11.19 21.31 1.20
CA ALA A 594 -10.39 20.53 2.13
C ALA A 594 -10.47 21.04 3.58
N THR A 595 -11.67 21.36 4.05
CA THR A 595 -11.85 21.74 5.46
C THR A 595 -11.66 20.55 6.42
N ASP A 596 -11.76 19.31 5.94
CA ASP A 596 -11.69 18.09 6.77
C ASP A 596 -10.60 17.07 6.38
N ASP A 597 -9.85 17.28 5.29
CA ASP A 597 -8.78 16.38 4.86
C ASP A 597 -7.44 16.79 5.51
N THR A 598 -7.07 16.12 6.61
CA THR A 598 -5.83 16.43 7.33
C THR A 598 -4.58 16.25 6.47
N SER A 599 -4.55 15.26 5.56
CA SER A 599 -3.39 15.01 4.69
C SER A 599 -3.15 16.16 3.73
N LEU A 600 -4.22 16.71 3.17
CA LEU A 600 -4.17 17.88 2.29
C LEU A 600 -3.80 19.16 3.05
N VAL A 601 -4.32 19.35 4.27
CA VAL A 601 -3.94 20.47 5.15
C VAL A 601 -2.44 20.43 5.47
N LEU A 602 -1.94 19.27 5.89
CA LEU A 602 -0.53 19.06 6.22
C LEU A 602 0.35 19.33 4.99
N THR A 603 -0.02 18.84 3.81
CA THR A 603 0.70 19.06 2.56
C THR A 603 0.75 20.55 2.20
N LYS A 604 -0.38 21.28 2.30
CA LYS A 604 -0.43 22.74 2.07
C LYS A 604 0.51 23.47 3.02
N ALA A 605 0.51 23.11 4.31
CA ALA A 605 1.38 23.71 5.31
C ALA A 605 2.87 23.45 5.04
N LYS A 606 3.24 22.21 4.68
CA LYS A 606 4.61 21.84 4.27
C LYS A 606 5.09 22.69 3.10
N VAL A 607 4.30 22.81 2.05
CA VAL A 607 4.65 23.61 0.85
C VAL A 607 4.75 25.10 1.18
N LEU A 608 3.86 25.64 2.02
CA LEU A 608 3.95 27.01 2.50
C LEU A 608 5.26 27.23 3.30
N ASN A 609 5.62 26.31 4.18
CA ASN A 609 6.89 26.39 4.91
C ASN A 609 8.10 26.40 3.96
N GLN A 610 8.12 25.57 2.91
CA GLN A 610 9.22 25.60 1.94
C GLN A 610 9.25 26.91 1.15
N LEU A 611 8.10 27.39 0.67
CA LEU A 611 8.00 28.68 0.01
C LEU A 611 8.51 29.81 0.91
N GLY A 612 8.16 29.80 2.19
CA GLY A 612 8.67 30.74 3.18
C GLY A 612 10.19 30.66 3.34
N LEU A 613 10.77 29.46 3.35
CA LEU A 613 12.23 29.27 3.39
C LEU A 613 12.93 29.78 2.12
N VAL A 614 12.31 29.64 0.94
CA VAL A 614 12.81 30.25 -0.30
C VAL A 614 12.79 31.78 -0.22
N LYS A 615 11.71 32.37 0.31
CA LYS A 615 11.63 33.81 0.56
C LYS A 615 12.70 34.26 1.56
N TYR A 616 12.92 33.49 2.62
CA TYR A 616 13.96 33.73 3.61
C TYR A 616 15.36 33.69 3.00
N ALA A 617 15.72 32.63 2.26
CA ALA A 617 17.02 32.45 1.63
C ALA A 617 17.32 33.57 0.61
N THR A 618 16.28 34.05 -0.06
CA THR A 618 16.38 35.20 -0.96
C THR A 618 16.27 36.55 -0.25
N SER A 619 16.42 36.61 1.09
CA SER A 619 16.38 37.84 1.90
C SER A 619 15.09 38.67 1.81
N ARG A 620 13.95 38.03 1.50
CA ARG A 620 12.60 38.64 1.49
C ARG A 620 11.86 38.34 2.81
N PHE A 621 12.44 38.75 3.93
CA PHE A 621 11.96 38.38 5.28
C PHE A 621 10.49 38.75 5.57
N PRO A 622 9.98 39.94 5.18
CA PRO A 622 8.56 40.27 5.40
C PRO A 622 7.60 39.42 4.58
N GLU A 623 8.01 38.95 3.40
CA GLU A 623 7.21 38.01 2.60
C GLU A 623 7.28 36.61 3.22
N ALA A 624 8.46 36.18 3.69
CA ALA A 624 8.65 34.92 4.38
C ALA A 624 7.74 34.82 5.62
N GLU A 625 7.73 35.86 6.47
CA GLU A 625 6.85 35.93 7.65
C GLU A 625 5.38 35.78 7.27
N ARG A 626 4.90 36.49 6.24
CA ARG A 626 3.51 36.36 5.78
C ARG A 626 3.18 34.94 5.34
N VAL A 627 4.10 34.25 4.67
CA VAL A 627 3.90 32.87 4.22
C VAL A 627 3.90 31.91 5.41
N PHE A 628 4.80 32.08 6.39
CA PHE A 628 4.80 31.26 7.61
C PHE A 628 3.54 31.49 8.47
N LEU A 629 3.02 32.71 8.55
CA LEU A 629 1.75 33.00 9.22
C LEU A 629 0.59 32.27 8.53
N LYS A 630 0.57 32.22 7.19
CA LYS A 630 -0.42 31.41 6.45
C LYS A 630 -0.30 29.91 6.78
N ALA A 631 0.91 29.37 6.83
CA ALA A 631 1.13 27.96 7.20
C ALA A 631 0.60 27.66 8.61
N ARG A 632 0.87 28.57 9.57
CA ARG A 632 0.36 28.48 10.94
C ARG A 632 -1.16 28.48 10.96
N ASP A 633 -1.80 29.38 10.22
CA ASP A 633 -3.26 29.52 10.22
C ASP A 633 -3.95 28.30 9.60
N VAL A 634 -3.35 27.72 8.55
CA VAL A 634 -3.79 26.45 7.94
C VAL A 634 -3.72 25.29 8.94
N LEU A 635 -2.65 25.20 9.74
CA LEU A 635 -2.49 24.15 10.75
C LEU A 635 -3.36 24.38 12.00
N ALA A 636 -3.56 25.63 12.41
CA ALA A 636 -4.31 25.98 13.62
C ALA A 636 -5.75 25.47 13.59
N GLN A 637 -6.35 25.41 12.39
CA GLN A 637 -7.71 24.88 12.20
C GLN A 637 -7.82 23.37 12.51
N GLN A 638 -6.74 22.59 12.37
CA GLN A 638 -6.72 21.14 12.60
C GLN A 638 -6.11 20.74 13.96
N THR A 639 -5.34 21.61 14.62
CA THR A 639 -4.65 21.29 15.88
C THR A 639 -5.55 20.88 17.04
N HIS A 640 -6.86 21.17 17.00
CA HIS A 640 -7.81 20.68 18.00
C HIS A 640 -7.96 19.15 18.02
N ARG A 641 -7.53 18.45 16.96
CA ARG A 641 -7.61 16.98 16.84
C ARG A 641 -6.39 16.23 17.42
N GLY A 642 -5.32 16.94 17.80
CA GLY A 642 -4.17 16.34 18.48
C GLY A 642 -3.24 15.50 17.60
N GLU A 643 -3.27 15.66 16.27
CA GLU A 643 -2.47 14.85 15.35
C GLU A 643 -0.97 15.22 15.41
N PRO A 644 -0.07 14.28 15.78
CA PRO A 644 1.37 14.56 15.97
C PRO A 644 2.04 15.21 14.75
N ALA A 645 1.63 14.81 13.55
CA ALA A 645 2.13 15.34 12.28
C ALA A 645 1.90 16.84 12.11
N CYS A 646 0.69 17.28 12.41
CA CYS A 646 0.31 18.69 12.33
C CYS A 646 1.04 19.49 13.41
N GLN A 647 1.25 18.91 14.59
CA GLN A 647 2.01 19.55 15.67
C GLN A 647 3.49 19.72 15.32
N ALA A 648 4.13 18.70 14.74
CA ALA A 648 5.51 18.77 14.27
C ALA A 648 5.69 19.83 13.19
N GLU A 649 4.77 19.89 12.21
CA GLU A 649 4.79 20.91 11.17
C GLU A 649 4.55 22.32 11.73
N LEU A 650 3.67 22.45 12.73
CA LEU A 650 3.39 23.71 13.39
C LEU A 650 4.61 24.20 14.18
N ALA A 651 5.31 23.32 14.89
CA ALA A 651 6.55 23.67 15.58
C ALA A 651 7.61 24.17 14.59
N ARG A 652 7.75 23.52 13.43
CA ARG A 652 8.65 23.98 12.37
C ARG A 652 8.27 25.35 11.83
N THR A 653 6.97 25.58 11.65
CA THR A 653 6.44 26.88 11.24
C THR A 653 6.83 27.98 12.24
N PHE A 654 6.69 27.71 13.54
CA PHE A 654 7.11 28.63 14.60
C PHE A 654 8.62 28.89 14.61
N SER A 655 9.45 27.86 14.41
CA SER A 655 10.90 28.03 14.30
C SER A 655 11.28 28.95 13.12
N ASN A 656 10.68 28.74 11.95
CA ASN A 656 10.94 29.57 10.77
C ASN A 656 10.41 31.00 10.91
N LEU A 657 9.23 31.15 11.52
CA LEU A 657 8.63 32.44 11.83
C LEU A 657 9.56 33.23 12.76
N GLY A 658 10.06 32.60 13.82
CA GLY A 658 10.98 33.22 14.76
C GLY A 658 12.27 33.70 14.10
N GLN A 659 12.81 32.92 13.16
CA GLN A 659 14.03 33.30 12.44
C GLN A 659 13.81 34.55 11.57
N SER A 660 12.67 34.63 10.87
CA SER A 660 12.31 35.80 10.05
C SER A 660 12.06 37.03 10.94
N GLN A 661 11.33 36.86 12.03
CA GLN A 661 11.06 37.92 13.03
C GLN A 661 12.35 38.47 13.64
N TRP A 662 13.33 37.62 13.93
CA TRP A 662 14.62 38.04 14.46
C TRP A 662 15.36 38.98 13.50
N LEU A 663 15.39 38.63 12.20
CA LEU A 663 16.02 39.46 11.16
C LEU A 663 15.28 40.77 10.91
N MET A 664 14.01 40.85 11.30
CA MET A 664 13.21 42.08 11.26
C MET A 664 13.23 42.86 12.59
N PHE A 665 14.06 42.45 13.56
CA PHE A 665 14.16 43.04 14.90
C PHE A 665 12.92 42.92 15.78
N HIS A 666 12.02 41.98 15.48
CA HIS A 666 10.89 41.64 16.34
C HIS A 666 11.35 40.62 17.40
N HIS A 667 12.34 40.98 18.24
CA HIS A 667 13.06 40.02 19.10
C HIS A 667 12.17 39.31 20.13
N GLU A 668 11.17 39.99 20.70
CA GLU A 668 10.23 39.37 21.63
C GLU A 668 9.28 38.39 20.92
N ASP A 669 8.85 38.70 19.70
CA ASP A 669 8.05 37.79 18.88
C ASP A 669 8.87 36.58 18.47
N ALA A 670 10.11 36.79 18.02
CA ALA A 670 11.05 35.74 17.68
C ALA A 670 11.27 34.78 18.86
N ARG A 671 11.51 35.34 20.06
CA ARG A 671 11.69 34.55 21.29
C ARG A 671 10.45 33.72 21.60
N ARG A 672 9.24 34.29 21.50
CA ARG A 672 7.99 33.58 21.73
C ARG A 672 7.78 32.45 20.73
N SER A 673 8.04 32.71 19.44
CA SER A 673 7.93 31.72 18.37
C SER A 673 8.89 30.55 18.59
N HIS A 674 10.18 30.81 18.83
CA HIS A 674 11.16 29.75 19.08
C HIS A 674 10.86 28.94 20.34
N ARG A 675 10.46 29.59 21.44
CA ARG A 675 10.06 28.88 22.67
C ARG A 675 8.85 27.99 22.45
N ARG A 676 7.87 28.44 21.64
CA ARG A 676 6.70 27.62 21.30
C ARG A 676 7.07 26.40 20.47
N ALA A 677 8.00 26.55 19.52
CA ALA A 677 8.50 25.44 18.73
C ALA A 677 9.19 24.38 19.60
N VAL A 678 10.10 24.81 20.49
CA VAL A 678 10.80 23.91 21.44
C VAL A 678 9.79 23.16 22.31
N SER A 679 8.84 23.87 22.93
CA SER A 679 7.84 23.24 23.82
C SER A 679 6.97 22.18 23.12
N ILE A 680 6.59 22.39 21.85
CA ILE A 680 5.83 21.38 21.10
C ILE A 680 6.71 20.16 20.80
N LEU A 681 7.96 20.39 20.38
CA LEU A 681 8.87 19.31 20.00
C LEU A 681 9.36 18.50 21.18
N GLU A 682 9.58 19.12 22.34
CA GLU A 682 9.86 18.39 23.59
C GLU A 682 8.73 17.43 23.92
N SER A 683 7.46 17.88 23.83
CA SER A 683 6.31 16.99 24.08
C SER A 683 6.19 15.85 23.06
N LEU A 684 6.61 16.06 21.81
CA LEU A 684 6.59 15.03 20.77
C LEU A 684 7.71 14.01 20.95
N VAL A 685 8.91 14.46 21.33
CA VAL A 685 10.04 13.57 21.65
C VAL A 685 9.78 12.81 22.95
N GLU A 686 9.11 13.40 23.94
CA GLU A 686 8.66 12.66 25.14
C GLU A 686 7.62 11.58 24.80
N TRP A 687 6.75 11.84 23.82
CA TRP A 687 5.73 10.89 23.37
C TRP A 687 6.31 9.76 22.51
N GLU A 688 7.24 10.05 21.61
CA GLU A 688 7.89 9.08 20.74
C GLU A 688 9.41 9.36 20.66
N PRO A 689 10.19 8.88 21.67
CA PRO A 689 11.61 9.19 21.79
C PRO A 689 12.47 8.67 20.65
N GLU A 690 12.06 7.55 20.06
CA GLU A 690 12.78 6.85 18.98
C GLU A 690 12.56 7.48 17.59
N ASN A 691 11.70 8.51 17.47
CA ASN A 691 11.41 9.16 16.19
C ASN A 691 12.56 10.12 15.79
N PRO A 692 13.41 9.77 14.82
CA PRO A 692 14.57 10.59 14.45
C PRO A 692 14.16 11.93 13.83
N GLY A 693 12.96 12.01 13.26
CA GLY A 693 12.37 13.22 12.73
C GLY A 693 12.06 14.25 13.82
N TYR A 694 11.45 13.82 14.92
CA TYR A 694 11.16 14.70 16.06
C TYR A 694 12.43 15.15 16.76
N GLN A 695 13.37 14.22 16.99
CA GLN A 695 14.69 14.52 17.54
C GLN A 695 15.43 15.58 16.71
N LEU A 696 15.52 15.40 15.38
CA LEU A 696 16.16 16.37 14.49
C LEU A 696 15.47 17.74 14.53
N ALA A 697 14.13 17.75 14.51
CA ALA A 697 13.36 18.98 14.57
C ALA A 697 13.59 19.72 15.89
N LEU A 698 13.67 18.99 17.01
CA LEU A 698 13.98 19.54 18.33
C LEU A 698 15.39 20.15 18.36
N ALA A 699 16.40 19.44 17.85
CA ALA A 699 17.77 19.96 17.79
C ALA A 699 17.86 21.27 16.97
N ARG A 700 17.14 21.35 15.84
CA ARG A 700 17.01 22.60 15.06
C ARG A 700 16.34 23.72 15.85
N ALA A 701 15.28 23.40 16.59
CA ALA A 701 14.57 24.37 17.43
C ALA A 701 15.47 24.88 18.57
N TYR A 702 16.25 24.00 19.20
CA TYR A 702 17.25 24.37 20.20
C TYR A 702 18.32 25.30 19.64
N ARG A 703 18.88 24.99 18.46
CA ARG A 703 19.83 25.87 17.76
C ARG A 703 19.24 27.26 17.50
N ALA A 704 17.99 27.32 17.04
CA ALA A 704 17.31 28.58 16.75
C ALA A 704 16.95 29.38 18.03
N TYR A 705 16.62 28.69 19.12
CA TYR A 705 16.31 29.29 20.42
C TYR A 705 17.56 29.72 21.21
N TYR A 706 18.72 29.09 20.97
CA TYR A 706 19.97 29.32 21.71
C TYR A 706 20.33 30.81 21.94
N PRO A 707 20.24 31.72 20.94
CA PRO A 707 20.55 33.13 21.14
C PRO A 707 19.64 33.83 22.18
N PHE A 708 18.43 33.33 22.39
CA PHE A 708 17.42 33.89 23.27
C PHE A 708 17.37 33.25 24.66
N ALA A 709 18.04 32.11 24.85
CA ALA A 709 18.18 31.48 26.16
C ALA A 709 18.86 32.47 27.14
N SER A 710 18.28 32.62 28.33
CA SER A 710 18.62 33.71 29.25
C SER A 710 20.09 33.67 29.67
N ASN A 711 20.80 34.79 29.51
CA ASN A 711 22.13 34.97 30.10
C ASN A 711 22.11 35.06 31.65
N ARG A 712 20.95 35.37 32.26
CA ARG A 712 20.82 35.48 33.73
C ARG A 712 20.72 34.11 34.40
N ASN A 713 20.24 33.10 33.67
CA ASN A 713 20.20 31.71 34.10
C ASN A 713 21.18 30.92 33.23
N SER A 714 22.47 30.93 33.57
CA SER A 714 23.54 30.23 32.83
C SER A 714 23.20 28.77 32.52
N ASN A 715 22.34 28.14 33.32
CA ASN A 715 21.88 26.76 33.15
C ASN A 715 20.99 26.54 31.91
N GLU A 716 20.13 27.49 31.52
CA GLU A 716 19.20 27.30 30.39
C GLU A 716 19.97 27.24 29.05
N ARG A 717 20.89 28.19 28.84
CA ARG A 717 21.65 28.26 27.59
C ARG A 717 22.59 27.06 27.43
N GLU A 718 23.27 26.65 28.50
CA GLU A 718 24.14 25.48 28.44
C GLU A 718 23.33 24.19 28.29
N SER A 719 22.14 24.09 28.92
CA SER A 719 21.24 22.96 28.76
C SER A 719 20.75 22.81 27.31
N VAL A 720 20.27 23.89 26.68
CA VAL A 720 19.82 23.88 25.28
C VAL A 720 20.97 23.52 24.32
N LYS A 721 22.18 24.03 24.59
CA LYS A 721 23.37 23.68 23.82
C LYS A 721 23.69 22.19 23.94
N SER A 722 23.84 21.69 25.17
CA SER A 722 24.24 20.31 25.44
C SER A 722 23.19 19.32 24.93
N ALA A 723 21.90 19.60 25.13
CA ALA A 723 20.82 18.76 24.63
C ALA A 723 20.82 18.69 23.09
N GLY A 724 20.91 19.83 22.40
CA GLY A 724 20.93 19.82 20.93
C GLY A 724 22.17 19.16 20.33
N ILE A 725 23.35 19.27 20.96
CA ILE A 725 24.56 18.53 20.53
C ILE A 725 24.39 17.03 20.79
N ALA A 726 23.89 16.63 21.96
CA ALA A 726 23.70 15.22 22.30
C ALA A 726 22.76 14.52 21.32
N ILE A 727 21.60 15.12 21.01
CA ILE A 727 20.65 14.59 20.03
C ILE A 727 21.31 14.42 18.65
N LEU A 728 22.06 15.42 18.19
CA LEU A 728 22.70 15.35 16.87
C LEU A 728 23.86 14.37 16.84
N ASP A 729 24.59 14.19 17.95
CA ASP A 729 25.65 13.19 18.05
C ASP A 729 25.07 11.77 17.97
N GLU A 730 23.98 11.50 18.68
CA GLU A 730 23.26 10.23 18.63
C GLU A 730 22.75 9.93 17.21
N LEU A 731 22.05 10.88 16.58
CA LEU A 731 21.57 10.75 15.20
C LEU A 731 22.70 10.47 14.19
N VAL A 732 23.87 11.10 14.36
CA VAL A 732 25.02 10.86 13.48
C VAL A 732 25.67 9.50 13.73
N ILE A 733 25.64 9.00 14.97
CA ILE A 733 26.15 7.66 15.32
C ILE A 733 25.25 6.57 14.75
N GLU A 734 23.93 6.72 14.91
CA GLU A 734 22.94 5.74 14.44
C GLU A 734 22.77 5.76 12.93
N HIS A 735 22.91 6.94 12.31
CA HIS A 735 22.71 7.14 10.88
C HIS A 735 23.90 7.86 10.23
N PRO A 736 25.09 7.24 10.22
CA PRO A 736 26.32 7.89 9.73
C PRO A 736 26.27 8.22 8.24
N HIS A 737 25.39 7.57 7.48
CA HIS A 737 25.23 7.78 6.05
C HIS A 737 24.32 8.98 5.68
N VAL A 738 23.64 9.61 6.65
CA VAL A 738 22.71 10.72 6.40
C VAL A 738 23.44 12.06 6.48
N PRO A 739 23.72 12.74 5.35
CA PRO A 739 24.56 13.94 5.33
C PRO A 739 23.90 15.14 6.03
N ASP A 740 22.56 15.19 6.03
CA ASP A 740 21.80 16.28 6.65
C ASP A 740 21.99 16.31 8.18
N TYR A 741 22.12 15.16 8.86
CA TYR A 741 22.39 15.12 10.31
C TYR A 741 23.79 15.66 10.64
N GLN A 742 24.79 15.25 9.86
CA GLN A 742 26.15 15.75 9.97
C GLN A 742 26.21 17.27 9.74
N CYS A 743 25.46 17.77 8.74
CA CYS A 743 25.37 19.21 8.46
C CYS A 743 24.74 19.98 9.63
N GLU A 744 23.65 19.47 10.21
CA GLU A 744 23.01 20.12 11.37
C GLU A 744 23.91 20.10 12.61
N LEU A 745 24.67 19.03 12.83
CA LEU A 745 25.69 18.96 13.88
C LEU A 745 26.74 20.05 13.68
N ALA A 746 27.29 20.20 12.46
CA ALA A 746 28.25 21.25 12.16
C ALA A 746 27.67 22.67 12.35
N GLU A 747 26.40 22.90 11.95
CA GLU A 747 25.69 24.16 12.18
C GLU A 747 25.47 24.43 13.68
N MET A 748 25.12 23.42 14.48
CA MET A 748 24.94 23.54 15.93
C MET A 748 26.26 23.83 16.65
N LEU A 749 27.33 23.13 16.30
CA LEU A 749 28.68 23.37 16.82
C LEU A 749 29.17 24.79 16.46
N THR A 750 28.77 25.32 15.31
CA THR A 750 29.17 26.68 14.86
C THR A 750 28.32 27.78 15.51
N ALA A 751 27.02 27.54 15.72
CA ALA A 751 26.08 28.53 16.24
C ALA A 751 26.23 28.78 17.75
N THR A 752 26.74 27.80 18.49
CA THR A 752 26.84 27.85 19.96
C THR A 752 28.16 28.41 20.49
N VAL A 753 29.04 28.89 19.60
CA VAL A 753 30.31 29.54 19.93
C VAL A 753 30.11 31.03 20.21
N GLN A 754 30.70 31.52 21.30
CA GLN A 754 30.59 32.90 21.76
C GLN A 754 31.66 33.80 21.12
N ARG A 755 31.40 34.23 19.88
CA ARG A 755 32.35 35.00 19.04
C ARG A 755 32.81 36.35 19.61
N PHE A 756 32.08 36.93 20.57
CA PHE A 756 32.35 38.28 21.10
C PHE A 756 32.68 38.33 22.61
N ARG A 757 32.78 37.17 23.28
CA ARG A 757 33.22 37.10 24.69
C ARG A 757 34.55 36.38 24.75
N TRP A 758 35.62 37.16 24.94
CA TRP A 758 36.92 36.60 25.27
C TRP A 758 36.93 36.27 26.76
N THR A 759 36.82 34.99 27.11
CA THR A 759 36.83 34.50 28.51
C THR A 759 38.22 34.05 28.97
N GLY A 760 39.26 34.23 28.14
CA GLY A 760 40.65 33.85 28.45
C GLY A 760 40.98 32.37 28.23
N ASN A 761 39.99 31.46 28.18
CA ASN A 761 40.16 30.05 27.83
C ASN A 761 39.12 29.61 26.78
N ASN A 762 39.47 29.75 25.50
CA ASN A 762 38.60 29.36 24.37
C ASN A 762 38.85 27.92 23.90
N ARG A 763 39.63 27.11 24.62
CA ARG A 763 40.08 25.78 24.18
C ARG A 763 38.92 24.87 23.77
N ASP A 764 37.86 24.82 24.57
CA ASP A 764 36.69 23.99 24.27
C ASP A 764 35.92 24.50 23.06
N GLN A 765 35.83 25.83 22.88
CA GLN A 765 35.17 26.44 21.72
C GLN A 765 35.96 26.22 20.42
N ILE A 766 37.30 26.24 20.50
CA ILE A 766 38.20 25.92 19.38
C ILE A 766 38.01 24.46 18.98
N ALA A 767 38.10 23.52 19.93
CA ALA A 767 37.88 22.10 19.65
C ALA A 767 36.49 21.81 19.05
N GLN A 768 35.47 22.53 19.52
CA GLN A 768 34.11 22.45 18.99
C GLN A 768 34.03 22.91 17.52
N LEU A 769 34.69 24.02 17.16
CA LEU A 769 34.75 24.51 15.78
C LEU A 769 35.61 23.62 14.89
N GLU A 770 36.74 23.10 15.37
CA GLU A 770 37.55 22.15 14.61
C GLU A 770 36.75 20.92 14.20
N ARG A 771 35.93 20.39 15.13
CA ARG A 771 35.00 19.30 14.85
C ARG A 771 33.98 19.71 13.78
N GLY A 772 33.35 20.89 13.92
CA GLY A 772 32.39 21.41 12.95
C GLY A 772 32.98 21.62 11.55
N ILE A 773 34.17 22.22 11.46
CA ILE A 773 34.91 22.44 10.21
C ILE A 773 35.26 21.11 9.55
N LYS A 774 35.74 20.12 10.31
CA LYS A 774 36.06 18.79 9.78
C LYS A 774 34.85 18.15 9.11
N ILE A 775 33.70 18.16 9.78
CA ILE A 775 32.45 17.61 9.25
C ILE A 775 32.00 18.38 8.01
N ALA A 776 31.91 19.71 8.10
CA ALA A 776 31.46 20.56 6.99
C ALA A 776 32.37 20.46 5.76
N ARG A 777 33.69 20.29 5.96
CA ARG A 777 34.68 20.10 4.89
C ARG A 777 34.48 18.78 4.17
N GLN A 778 34.27 17.68 4.92
CA GLN A 778 33.95 16.37 4.33
C GLN A 778 32.67 16.44 3.49
N LEU A 779 31.61 17.06 4.02
CA LEU A 779 30.34 17.24 3.30
C LEU A 779 30.49 18.08 2.03
N SER A 780 31.19 19.21 2.12
CA SER A 780 31.42 20.09 0.97
C SER A 780 32.25 19.44 -0.13
N GLN A 781 33.16 18.53 0.21
CA GLN A 781 33.97 17.77 -0.74
C GLN A 781 33.17 16.61 -1.36
N ALA A 782 32.40 15.89 -0.56
CA ALA A 782 31.58 14.78 -1.02
C ALA A 782 30.40 15.23 -1.90
N TYR A 783 29.81 16.41 -1.61
CA TYR A 783 28.62 16.92 -2.30
C TYR A 783 28.82 18.36 -2.81
N PRO A 784 29.71 18.58 -3.79
CA PRO A 784 30.10 19.93 -4.23
C PRO A 784 28.97 20.72 -4.92
N ALA A 785 27.92 20.04 -5.38
CA ALA A 785 26.75 20.64 -6.03
C ALA A 785 25.77 21.28 -5.03
N ILE A 786 25.87 21.00 -3.73
CA ILE A 786 24.93 21.48 -2.70
C ILE A 786 25.50 22.74 -2.04
N PRO A 787 24.96 23.95 -2.29
CA PRO A 787 25.51 25.20 -1.77
C PRO A 787 25.47 25.29 -0.24
N ARG A 788 24.47 24.67 0.39
CA ARG A 788 24.31 24.69 1.85
C ARG A 788 25.55 24.21 2.59
N TYR A 789 26.18 23.12 2.15
CA TYR A 789 27.36 22.58 2.84
C TYR A 789 28.58 23.48 2.72
N LYS A 790 28.73 24.17 1.56
CA LYS A 790 29.74 25.21 1.37
C LYS A 790 29.52 26.38 2.32
N VAL A 791 28.27 26.84 2.45
CA VAL A 791 27.90 27.91 3.41
C VAL A 791 28.23 27.49 4.84
N THR A 792 27.87 26.27 5.25
CA THR A 792 28.15 25.76 6.60
C THR A 792 29.66 25.71 6.88
N LEU A 793 30.48 25.28 5.92
CA LEU A 793 31.94 25.30 6.03
C LEU A 793 32.47 26.73 6.16
N ALA A 794 32.06 27.63 5.27
CA ALA A 794 32.53 29.01 5.27
C ALA A 794 32.11 29.77 6.55
N ASP A 795 30.91 29.52 7.08
CA ASP A 795 30.47 30.10 8.34
C ASP A 795 31.24 29.55 9.55
N ALA A 796 31.60 28.26 9.54
CA ALA A 796 32.43 27.66 10.59
C ALA A 796 33.87 28.20 10.56
N LEU A 797 34.47 28.32 9.37
CA LEU A 797 35.78 28.93 9.16
C LEU A 797 35.80 30.40 9.59
N LYS A 798 34.77 31.17 9.23
CA LYS A 798 34.62 32.56 9.68
C LYS A 798 34.51 32.65 11.20
N ALA A 799 33.69 31.78 11.82
CA ALA A 799 33.56 31.73 13.28
C ALA A 799 34.89 31.38 13.98
N MET A 800 35.71 30.52 13.37
CA MET A 800 37.06 30.18 13.85
C MET A 800 37.99 31.38 13.73
N GLY A 801 37.98 32.05 12.59
CA GLY A 801 38.71 33.30 12.37
C GLY A 801 38.42 34.33 13.45
N ASP A 802 37.13 34.64 13.67
CA ASP A 802 36.68 35.59 14.70
C ASP A 802 37.17 35.20 16.11
N LEU A 803 37.15 33.90 16.43
CA LEU A 803 37.48 33.37 17.75
C LEU A 803 38.98 33.48 18.06
N VAL A 804 39.84 33.23 17.06
CA VAL A 804 41.30 33.19 17.24
C VAL A 804 41.98 34.52 16.93
N ASP A 805 41.29 35.48 16.29
CA ASP A 805 41.85 36.76 15.83
C ASP A 805 42.63 37.53 16.90
N ARG A 806 42.15 37.54 18.15
CA ARG A 806 42.84 38.25 19.24
C ARG A 806 44.10 37.54 19.73
N SER A 807 44.17 36.22 19.61
CA SER A 807 45.29 35.41 20.09
C SER A 807 46.31 35.10 18.99
N ASP A 808 45.83 34.88 17.77
CA ASP A 808 46.62 34.55 16.58
C ASP A 808 45.95 35.15 15.32
N PRO A 809 46.24 36.42 15.00
CA PRO A 809 45.69 37.08 13.82
C PRO A 809 46.11 36.43 12.50
N ILE A 810 47.29 35.78 12.45
CA ILE A 810 47.80 35.14 11.22
C ILE A 810 46.96 33.89 10.91
N ALA A 811 46.71 33.06 11.93
CA ALA A 811 45.80 31.92 11.79
C ALA A 811 44.37 32.39 11.46
N ALA A 812 43.88 33.44 12.12
CA ALA A 812 42.55 33.99 11.85
C ALA A 812 42.37 34.37 10.37
N ALA A 813 43.35 35.07 9.83
CA ALA A 813 43.28 35.52 8.45
C ALA A 813 43.39 34.36 7.43
N THR A 814 44.05 33.26 7.79
CA THR A 814 44.07 32.03 6.98
C THR A 814 42.66 31.41 6.88
N TYR A 815 41.96 31.27 8.01
CA TYR A 815 40.58 30.75 8.02
C TYR A 815 39.60 31.69 7.29
N LEU A 816 39.76 33.00 7.47
CA LEU A 816 38.92 34.00 6.81
C LEU A 816 39.13 34.01 5.29
N ASN A 817 40.37 33.84 4.81
CA ASN A 817 40.66 33.71 3.38
C ASN A 817 39.98 32.48 2.78
N GLU A 818 40.08 31.32 3.42
CA GLU A 818 39.38 30.10 2.96
C GLU A 818 37.85 30.32 2.92
N ALA A 819 37.28 30.97 3.93
CA ALA A 819 35.86 31.32 3.95
C ALA A 819 35.47 32.27 2.80
N ILE A 820 36.29 33.30 2.53
CA ILE A 820 36.07 34.27 1.44
C ILE A 820 36.13 33.57 0.08
N GLU A 821 37.08 32.67 -0.15
CA GLU A 821 37.17 31.90 -1.40
C GLU A 821 35.90 31.08 -1.65
N ILE A 822 35.39 30.42 -0.61
CA ILE A 822 34.14 29.66 -0.71
C ILE A 822 32.95 30.59 -0.99
N PHE A 823 32.84 31.72 -0.29
CA PHE A 823 31.76 32.67 -0.54
C PHE A 823 31.84 33.30 -1.93
N ARG A 824 33.03 33.60 -2.45
CA ARG A 824 33.24 34.06 -3.83
C ARG A 824 32.84 33.02 -4.86
N SER A 825 33.15 31.75 -4.61
CA SER A 825 32.65 30.66 -5.44
C SER A 825 31.12 30.63 -5.46
N LEU A 826 30.48 30.90 -4.32
CA LEU A 826 29.01 30.95 -4.23
C LEU A 826 28.43 32.19 -4.93
N THR A 827 28.99 33.39 -4.76
CA THR A 827 28.50 34.61 -5.43
C THR A 827 28.73 34.55 -6.95
N GLY A 828 29.82 33.91 -7.39
CA GLY A 828 30.06 33.67 -8.82
C GLY A 828 29.08 32.67 -9.45
N ASN A 829 28.75 31.58 -8.74
CA ASN A 829 27.81 30.57 -9.24
C ASN A 829 26.34 30.98 -9.08
N PHE A 830 26.03 31.84 -8.11
CA PHE A 830 24.67 32.26 -7.76
C PHE A 830 24.56 33.78 -7.54
N PRO A 831 24.82 34.61 -8.57
CA PRO A 831 24.89 36.06 -8.44
C PRO A 831 23.54 36.72 -8.09
N ASP A 832 22.43 36.01 -8.29
CA ASP A 832 21.09 36.51 -7.97
C ASP A 832 20.66 36.20 -6.53
N VAL A 833 21.51 35.57 -5.72
CA VAL A 833 21.19 35.16 -4.35
C VAL A 833 21.79 36.16 -3.36
N PRO A 834 20.99 37.09 -2.80
CA PRO A 834 21.53 38.18 -1.98
C PRO A 834 22.23 37.66 -0.73
N ALA A 835 21.74 36.57 -0.13
CA ALA A 835 22.33 36.03 1.10
C ALA A 835 23.82 35.71 0.96
N TYR A 836 24.29 35.25 -0.22
CA TYR A 836 25.71 34.93 -0.42
C TYR A 836 26.57 36.18 -0.52
N HIS A 837 26.10 37.22 -1.21
CA HIS A 837 26.75 38.54 -1.23
C HIS A 837 26.88 39.12 0.17
N PHE A 838 25.81 39.02 0.97
CA PHE A 838 25.83 39.47 2.36
C PHE A 838 26.85 38.70 3.21
N LEU A 839 26.87 37.37 3.13
CA LEU A 839 27.81 36.54 3.88
C LEU A 839 29.27 36.78 3.45
N CYS A 840 29.51 36.95 2.15
CA CYS A 840 30.82 37.32 1.61
C CYS A 840 31.29 38.68 2.15
N ALA A 841 30.42 39.69 2.08
CA ALA A 841 30.70 41.02 2.63
C ALA A 841 31.02 40.97 4.13
N MET A 842 30.32 40.13 4.90
CA MET A 842 30.62 39.95 6.33
C MET A 842 31.99 39.29 6.56
N ALA A 843 32.34 38.24 5.79
CA ALA A 843 33.66 37.62 5.91
C ALA A 843 34.80 38.59 5.55
N LEU A 844 34.62 39.38 4.48
CA LEU A 844 35.54 40.43 4.05
C LEU A 844 35.70 41.54 5.10
N ARG A 845 34.60 41.90 5.78
CA ARG A 845 34.59 42.85 6.88
C ARG A 845 35.45 42.38 8.06
N GLU A 846 35.30 41.12 8.47
CA GLU A 846 36.10 40.55 9.57
C GLU A 846 37.57 40.41 9.15
N HIS A 847 37.84 39.97 7.91
CA HIS A 847 39.19 39.91 7.36
C HIS A 847 39.87 41.29 7.36
N SER A 848 39.16 42.34 6.92
CA SER A 848 39.64 43.71 6.98
C SER A 848 40.01 44.14 8.40
N GLN A 849 39.20 43.80 9.41
CA GLN A 849 39.49 44.12 10.82
C GLN A 849 40.70 43.37 11.34
N SER A 850 40.83 42.09 11.01
CA SER A 850 41.98 41.26 11.41
C SER A 850 43.28 41.84 10.84
N ARG A 851 43.31 42.19 9.55
CA ARG A 851 44.47 42.83 8.89
C ARG A 851 44.81 44.20 9.46
N PHE A 852 43.80 44.99 9.78
CA PHE A 852 44.00 46.31 10.41
C PHE A 852 44.69 46.18 11.78
N ARG A 853 44.35 45.15 12.58
CA ARG A 853 44.96 44.92 13.90
C ARG A 853 46.46 44.63 13.83
N ILE A 854 46.91 43.96 12.77
CA ILE A 854 48.33 43.63 12.55
C ILE A 854 49.03 44.62 11.62
N GLU A 855 48.47 45.83 11.49
CA GLU A 855 49.05 46.94 10.73
C GLU A 855 49.25 46.66 9.23
N GLN A 856 48.54 45.66 8.68
CA GLN A 856 48.50 45.36 7.25
C GLN A 856 47.42 46.20 6.56
N PHE A 857 47.61 47.51 6.53
CA PHE A 857 46.58 48.48 6.13
C PHE A 857 46.15 48.33 4.66
N ALA A 858 47.07 48.02 3.74
CA ALA A 858 46.74 47.82 2.32
C ALA A 858 45.80 46.62 2.10
N GLU A 859 46.08 45.49 2.74
CA GLU A 859 45.20 44.30 2.69
C GLU A 859 43.86 44.55 3.39
N SER A 860 43.88 45.32 4.48
CA SER A 860 42.67 45.75 5.19
C SER A 860 41.76 46.61 4.31
N GLN A 861 42.33 47.60 3.61
CA GLN A 861 41.63 48.48 2.69
C GLN A 861 41.05 47.69 1.51
N LEU A 862 41.86 46.82 0.88
CA LEU A 862 41.42 45.97 -0.23
C LEU A 862 40.23 45.09 0.15
N SER A 863 40.30 44.45 1.32
CA SER A 863 39.23 43.60 1.83
C SER A 863 37.96 44.41 2.12
N ALA A 864 38.10 45.61 2.68
CA ALA A 864 36.96 46.50 2.94
C ALA A 864 36.29 46.96 1.64
N LEU A 865 37.07 47.33 0.61
CA LEU A 865 36.57 47.71 -0.71
C LEU A 865 35.81 46.55 -1.38
N GLN A 866 36.38 45.35 -1.36
CA GLN A 866 35.69 44.16 -1.87
C GLN A 866 34.40 43.87 -1.08
N GLY A 867 34.39 44.11 0.23
CA GLY A 867 33.20 44.01 1.06
C GLY A 867 32.13 45.04 0.69
N VAL A 868 32.54 46.27 0.31
CA VAL A 868 31.64 47.30 -0.24
C VAL A 868 30.99 46.81 -1.53
N GLU A 869 31.76 46.29 -2.49
CA GLU A 869 31.25 45.80 -3.77
C GLU A 869 30.18 44.72 -3.59
N GLU A 870 30.44 43.71 -2.75
CA GLU A 870 29.50 42.64 -2.46
C GLU A 870 28.21 43.17 -1.80
N LEU A 871 28.34 44.10 -0.85
CA LEU A 871 27.19 44.65 -0.15
C LEU A 871 26.40 45.67 -1.01
N GLU A 872 27.03 46.32 -1.98
CA GLU A 872 26.37 47.12 -3.02
C GLU A 872 25.47 46.25 -3.92
N VAL A 873 25.95 45.06 -4.31
CA VAL A 873 25.12 44.08 -5.02
C VAL A 873 23.94 43.64 -4.15
N TYR A 874 24.18 43.36 -2.87
CA TYR A 874 23.11 43.02 -1.93
C TYR A 874 22.02 44.09 -1.87
N VAL A 875 22.39 45.36 -1.61
CA VAL A 875 21.40 46.44 -1.47
C VAL A 875 20.71 46.77 -2.78
N ARG A 876 21.34 46.53 -3.93
CA ARG A 876 20.69 46.61 -5.25
C ARG A 876 19.59 45.56 -5.40
N LEU A 877 19.88 44.33 -4.98
CA LEU A 877 18.89 43.26 -5.00
C LEU A 877 17.82 43.46 -3.91
N ARG A 878 18.17 44.05 -2.76
CA ARG A 878 17.30 44.23 -1.59
C ARG A 878 17.37 45.65 -1.02
N PRO A 879 16.84 46.65 -1.76
CA PRO A 879 16.97 48.07 -1.38
C PRO A 879 16.24 48.43 -0.08
N GLY A 880 15.22 47.64 0.30
CA GLY A 880 14.46 47.84 1.54
C GLY A 880 15.19 47.43 2.83
N ASN A 881 16.35 46.75 2.75
CA ASN A 881 17.05 46.30 3.96
C ASN A 881 17.94 47.40 4.55
N ARG A 882 17.40 48.14 5.52
CA ARG A 882 18.12 49.22 6.23
C ARG A 882 19.36 48.75 7.00
N ILE A 883 19.42 47.49 7.43
CA ILE A 883 20.58 46.94 8.14
C ILE A 883 21.77 46.90 7.19
N ALA A 884 21.55 46.39 5.99
CA ALA A 884 22.59 46.27 4.98
C ALA A 884 23.12 47.66 4.58
N TRP A 885 22.26 48.66 4.42
CA TRP A 885 22.71 50.05 4.22
C TRP A 885 23.57 50.56 5.39
N GLY A 886 23.17 50.29 6.64
CA GLY A 886 23.98 50.65 7.81
C GLY A 886 25.31 49.88 7.92
N MET A 887 25.39 48.67 7.37
CA MET A 887 26.63 47.90 7.26
C MET A 887 27.52 48.41 6.13
N LEU A 888 26.93 48.86 5.01
CA LEU A 888 27.64 49.46 3.88
C LEU A 888 28.35 50.76 4.31
N ALA A 889 27.66 51.60 5.08
CA ALA A 889 28.28 52.78 5.69
C ALA A 889 29.46 52.40 6.60
N ARG A 890 29.35 51.31 7.38
CA ARG A 890 30.43 50.83 8.26
C ARG A 890 31.64 50.30 7.49
N LEU A 891 31.43 49.64 6.35
CA LEU A 891 32.52 49.21 5.48
C LEU A 891 33.25 50.41 4.87
N HIS A 892 32.52 51.45 4.45
CA HIS A 892 33.14 52.70 4.01
C HIS A 892 33.94 53.38 5.13
N ASP A 893 33.49 53.35 6.39
CA ASP A 893 34.31 53.83 7.51
C ASP A 893 35.62 53.03 7.66
N GLN A 894 35.59 51.73 7.42
CA GLN A 894 36.79 50.87 7.47
C GLN A 894 37.77 51.20 6.34
N VAL A 895 37.26 51.42 5.12
CA VAL A 895 38.07 51.93 4.00
C VAL A 895 38.74 53.24 4.40
N ALA A 896 37.98 54.20 4.94
CA ALA A 896 38.53 55.48 5.36
C ALA A 896 39.59 55.36 6.46
N ALA A 897 39.39 54.45 7.42
CA ALA A 897 40.36 54.21 8.48
C ALA A 897 41.67 53.63 7.94
N ALA A 898 41.60 52.64 7.03
CA ALA A 898 42.76 52.05 6.41
C ALA A 898 43.52 53.04 5.51
N SER A 899 42.81 53.81 4.68
CA SER A 899 43.39 54.87 3.83
C SER A 899 44.10 55.95 4.64
N MET A 900 43.52 56.38 5.77
CA MET A 900 44.20 57.33 6.67
C MET A 900 45.50 56.76 7.24
N SER A 901 45.50 55.48 7.66
CA SER A 901 46.72 54.81 8.14
C SER A 901 47.80 54.66 7.07
N MET A 902 47.42 54.76 5.78
CA MET A 902 48.32 54.72 4.62
C MET A 902 48.71 56.12 4.09
N ASN A 903 48.27 57.21 4.74
CA ASN A 903 48.43 58.60 4.29
C ASN A 903 47.72 58.93 2.95
N GLU A 904 46.64 58.21 2.61
CA GLU A 904 45.80 58.46 1.44
C GLU A 904 44.59 59.34 1.85
N ALA A 905 44.84 60.63 2.09
CA ALA A 905 43.85 61.54 2.67
C ALA A 905 42.60 61.76 1.79
N GLU A 906 42.78 61.84 0.46
CA GLU A 906 41.70 62.05 -0.51
C GLU A 906 40.75 60.85 -0.58
N ASP A 907 41.29 59.63 -0.61
CA ASP A 907 40.50 58.39 -0.60
C ASP A 907 39.74 58.22 0.71
N ALA A 908 40.37 58.57 1.83
CA ALA A 908 39.73 58.53 3.13
C ALA A 908 38.57 59.53 3.27
N GLU A 909 38.73 60.75 2.75
CA GLU A 909 37.66 61.76 2.75
C GLU A 909 36.50 61.32 1.85
N THR A 910 36.80 60.78 0.67
CA THR A 910 35.81 60.22 -0.26
C THR A 910 35.00 59.10 0.38
N ALA A 911 35.66 58.16 1.06
CA ALA A 911 34.99 57.07 1.76
C ALA A 911 34.12 57.56 2.92
N ARG A 912 34.58 58.55 3.71
CA ARG A 912 33.77 59.18 4.77
C ARG A 912 32.53 59.88 4.24
N ALA A 913 32.67 60.62 3.14
CA ALA A 913 31.56 61.30 2.48
C ALA A 913 30.47 60.29 2.04
N LYS A 914 30.88 59.18 1.41
CA LYS A 914 29.95 58.09 1.05
C LYS A 914 29.26 57.47 2.28
N ALA A 915 30.02 57.19 3.34
CA ALA A 915 29.45 56.65 4.59
C ALA A 915 28.40 57.60 5.19
N GLN A 916 28.67 58.91 5.18
CA GLN A 916 27.75 59.94 5.67
C GLN A 916 26.50 60.04 4.79
N GLU A 917 26.65 60.08 3.46
CA GLU A 917 25.53 60.12 2.51
C GLU A 917 24.56 58.94 2.75
N ILE A 918 25.10 57.72 2.91
CA ILE A 918 24.28 56.53 3.18
C ILE A 918 23.51 56.67 4.48
N ARG A 919 24.14 57.16 5.56
CA ARG A 919 23.50 57.35 6.86
C ARG A 919 22.41 58.43 6.82
N GLU A 920 22.64 59.51 6.08
CA GLU A 920 21.66 60.59 5.91
C GLU A 920 20.42 60.09 5.13
N ARG A 921 20.65 59.31 4.07
CA ARG A 921 19.58 58.80 3.21
C ARG A 921 18.77 57.67 3.83
N TRP A 922 19.40 56.77 4.59
CA TRP A 922 18.75 55.54 5.10
C TRP A 922 18.57 55.53 6.62
N GLY A 923 19.04 56.58 7.30
CA GLY A 923 19.00 56.78 8.75
C GLY A 923 20.07 55.96 9.49
N PRO A 924 20.49 56.39 10.69
CA PRO A 924 21.34 55.55 11.52
C PRO A 924 20.57 54.25 11.84
N SER A 925 21.22 53.10 11.68
CA SER A 925 20.73 51.84 12.24
C SER A 925 20.60 52.05 13.74
N ARG A 926 19.39 52.42 14.22
CA ARG A 926 19.15 52.69 15.64
C ARG A 926 19.58 51.44 16.41
N ARG A 927 20.63 51.57 17.21
CA ARG A 927 20.90 50.68 18.34
C ARG A 927 19.64 50.69 19.20
N ARG A 928 18.91 49.58 19.23
CA ARG A 928 18.11 49.15 20.38
C ARG A 928 18.36 47.67 20.57
#